data_AF-A0AA40DK81-F1
#
_entry.id   AF-A0AA40DK81-F1
#
_cell.length_a   1.000
_cell.length_b   1.000
_cell.length_c   1.000
_cell.angle_alpha   90.00
_cell.angle_beta   90.00
_cell.angle_gamma   90.00
#
_symmetry.space_group_name_H-M   'P 1'
#
loop_
_entity.id
_entity.type
_entity.pdbx_description
1 polymer ?
#
loop_
_entity_poly.entity_id
_entity_poly.type
_entity_poly.pdbx_seq_one_letter_code
_entity_poly.pdbx_strand_id
1 'polypeptide(L)'
;MIGRYCLFLLNCLIAAACFWKDALAQQDSKFDICKVRLDRILNGTETYRGIDNETVYRYIYRGKIWGMKNESVQSSKDKFIAITTEGCKAICDDPTDWYWASDPTTTLGIISNWILPIIALLAALPYDSGRAGGRWWNPKQHTVLGLLNWLGSPQTALTATFFNIHQMRKSLAAVKPSKNPRFQSREKGAYYVLCCIGQFKLPDNTRCFLEALAYGLFKPIRNPVMIEAEHNQTAKRWTEELLRAMAHQMRRSRRLGVWSTCASILLFFVAYGVSVVLAFGDLGERTTTHSLAFGILITWFPLLLFFSILDRNPNSADRTRKFISRWLWNVRAVKKWEEDRNNDNNNNNNNNNNNNNNNKQTTRHSGPPIWWSPKKERLAFVNHTIDGPHDACTHLGKCVPSHFVGQGRHIGYYGITYNVVKSMGGIRGHSASPVQEIVSKTQEHLRSKPPWSWVWSALAGLALVWWEVGMALMISYNIPTVGIGCRSGSYIIYGILSTVPWVAHLFDYLGPQGVVGRQISRIFNWISTICLALSVACLVFITFAAFSGVLKNCTCRGGLNRYIDFQDAEFYRNPEHFDVKKWWVAAAVTAAVPVVLSFVVALPVWVLLRELWKDDEPIVALEVGEDEEERGFLLEEIRGVKADMDWVAY
;
A
#
# COMPACT_ATOMS: atom_id res chain seq x y z
N MET A 1 18.50 23.62 -3.67
CA MET A 1 18.93 22.38 -4.36
C MET A 1 17.85 21.82 -5.29
N ILE A 2 16.62 21.58 -4.81
CA ILE A 2 15.47 21.11 -5.62
C ILE A 2 15.17 22.02 -6.84
N GLY A 3 15.22 23.35 -6.68
CA GLY A 3 14.99 24.29 -7.78
C GLY A 3 16.01 24.18 -8.93
N ARG A 4 17.29 23.89 -8.64
CA ARG A 4 18.31 23.69 -9.69
C ARG A 4 18.12 22.37 -10.43
N TYR A 5 17.69 21.31 -9.75
CA TYR A 5 17.33 20.03 -10.38
C TYR A 5 16.09 20.15 -11.25
N CYS A 6 15.06 20.89 -10.81
CA CYS A 6 13.88 21.15 -11.63
C CYS A 6 14.21 21.97 -12.87
N LEU A 7 15.04 23.02 -12.76
CA LEU A 7 15.47 23.83 -13.91
C LEU A 7 16.30 23.01 -14.89
N PHE A 8 17.18 22.14 -14.40
CA PHE A 8 17.97 21.24 -15.24
C PHE A 8 17.09 20.22 -15.97
N LEU A 9 16.15 19.57 -15.27
CA LEU A 9 15.18 18.68 -15.88
C LEU A 9 14.31 19.38 -16.92
N LEU A 10 13.84 20.60 -16.62
CA LEU A 10 13.07 21.42 -17.56
C LEU A 10 13.89 21.77 -18.80
N ASN A 11 15.15 22.19 -18.64
CA ASN A 11 16.05 22.49 -19.76
C ASN A 11 16.38 21.23 -20.58
N CYS A 12 16.55 20.07 -19.94
CA CYS A 12 16.70 18.79 -20.64
C CYS A 12 15.44 18.42 -21.42
N LEU A 13 14.24 18.64 -20.85
CA LEU A 13 12.97 18.39 -21.52
C LEU A 13 12.75 19.35 -22.70
N ILE A 14 13.10 20.63 -22.55
CA ILE A 14 13.02 21.63 -23.62
C ILE A 14 14.04 21.31 -24.73
N ALA A 15 15.28 20.96 -24.38
CA ALA A 15 16.30 20.56 -25.35
C ALA A 15 15.89 19.28 -26.09
N ALA A 16 15.33 18.29 -25.38
CA ALA A 16 14.77 17.09 -25.99
C ALA A 16 13.59 17.42 -26.92
N ALA A 17 12.69 18.32 -26.52
CA ALA A 17 11.56 18.76 -27.36
C ALA A 17 12.03 19.51 -28.62
N CYS A 18 13.06 20.35 -28.52
CA CYS A 18 13.64 21.04 -29.67
C CYS A 18 14.35 20.08 -30.63
N PHE A 19 15.14 19.13 -30.12
CA PHE A 19 15.80 18.12 -30.94
C PHE A 19 14.81 17.19 -31.66
N TRP A 20 13.62 17.00 -31.07
CA TRP A 20 12.57 16.17 -31.65
C TRP A 20 11.77 16.85 -32.76
N LYS A 21 11.73 18.19 -32.78
CA LYS A 21 10.93 18.94 -33.78
C LYS A 21 11.40 18.66 -35.21
N ASP A 22 12.69 18.44 -35.41
CA ASP A 22 13.27 18.10 -36.71
C ASP A 22 13.10 16.61 -37.06
N ALA A 23 12.74 15.76 -36.09
CA ALA A 23 12.37 14.36 -36.30
C ALA A 23 10.86 14.13 -36.55
N LEU A 24 10.04 15.19 -36.50
CA LEU A 24 8.58 15.14 -36.72
C LEU A 24 8.16 15.16 -38.21
N ALA A 25 9.09 15.00 -39.16
CA ALA A 25 8.69 14.75 -40.54
C ALA A 25 7.84 13.47 -40.58
N GLN A 26 6.53 13.65 -40.76
CA GLN A 26 5.50 12.61 -40.71
C GLN A 26 5.88 11.46 -41.65
N GLN A 27 6.43 10.39 -41.09
CA GLN A 27 6.67 9.17 -41.82
C GLN A 27 5.40 8.33 -41.67
N ASP A 28 4.73 8.06 -42.80
CA ASP A 28 3.57 7.17 -42.85
C ASP A 28 3.86 5.89 -42.06
N SER A 29 2.88 5.42 -41.27
CA SER A 29 3.11 4.23 -40.46
C SER A 29 3.48 3.07 -41.38
N LYS A 30 4.45 2.23 -40.97
CA LYS A 30 4.89 1.09 -41.79
C LYS A 30 3.74 0.15 -42.16
N PHE A 31 2.67 0.16 -41.37
CA PHE A 31 1.45 -0.59 -41.65
C PHE A 31 0.58 0.06 -42.74
N ASP A 32 0.55 1.39 -42.83
CA ASP A 32 -0.15 2.08 -43.92
C ASP A 32 0.58 1.87 -45.25
N ILE A 33 1.92 1.94 -45.23
CA ILE A 33 2.75 1.55 -46.38
C ILE A 33 2.48 0.10 -46.76
N CYS A 34 2.36 -0.81 -45.79
CA CYS A 34 2.05 -2.21 -46.05
C CYS A 34 0.64 -2.39 -46.65
N LYS A 35 -0.36 -1.66 -46.16
CA LYS A 35 -1.72 -1.66 -46.71
C LYS A 35 -1.72 -1.22 -48.16
N VAL A 36 -1.09 -0.08 -48.46
CA VAL A 36 -0.96 0.44 -49.83
C VAL A 36 -0.25 -0.56 -50.74
N ARG A 37 0.82 -1.20 -50.26
CA ARG A 37 1.52 -2.26 -51.00
C ARG A 37 0.62 -3.47 -51.27
N LEU A 38 -0.12 -3.93 -50.26
CA LEU A 38 -1.06 -5.04 -50.40
C LEU A 38 -2.13 -4.73 -51.45
N ASP A 39 -2.70 -3.54 -51.42
CA ASP A 39 -3.71 -3.09 -52.39
C ASP A 39 -3.12 -3.05 -53.82
N ARG A 40 -1.88 -2.58 -53.97
CA ARG A 40 -1.18 -2.57 -55.27
C ARG A 40 -0.89 -3.98 -55.80
N ILE A 41 -0.51 -4.92 -54.93
CA ILE A 41 -0.31 -6.33 -55.29
C ILE A 41 -1.64 -6.95 -55.72
N LEU A 42 -2.73 -6.72 -54.97
CA LEU A 42 -4.06 -7.23 -55.30
C LEU A 42 -4.55 -6.69 -56.66
N ASN A 43 -4.24 -5.43 -56.97
CA ASN A 43 -4.56 -4.81 -58.25
C ASN A 43 -3.61 -5.21 -59.41
N GLY A 44 -2.57 -6.01 -59.13
CA GLY A 44 -1.58 -6.44 -60.14
C GLY A 44 -0.62 -5.32 -60.58
N THR A 45 -0.55 -4.22 -59.83
CA THR A 45 0.30 -3.05 -60.15
C THR A 45 1.70 -3.12 -59.56
N GLU A 46 1.91 -3.95 -58.55
CA GLU A 46 3.20 -4.13 -57.87
C GLU A 46 3.45 -5.62 -57.61
N THR A 47 4.70 -6.06 -57.72
CA THR A 47 5.15 -7.36 -57.25
C THR A 47 6.22 -7.15 -56.17
N TYR A 48 6.10 -7.84 -55.04
CA TYR A 48 7.01 -7.66 -53.91
C TYR A 48 7.56 -9.02 -53.47
N ARG A 49 8.88 -9.20 -53.60
CA ARG A 49 9.57 -10.47 -53.26
C ARG A 49 8.97 -11.71 -53.91
N GLY A 50 8.56 -11.59 -55.17
CA GLY A 50 7.91 -12.68 -55.91
C GLY A 50 6.48 -12.96 -55.45
N ILE A 51 5.87 -12.08 -54.64
CA ILE A 51 4.45 -12.06 -54.36
C ILE A 51 3.79 -11.11 -55.36
N ASP A 52 2.90 -11.66 -56.18
CA ASP A 52 2.10 -11.00 -57.20
C ASP A 52 0.60 -11.22 -56.93
N ASN A 53 -0.26 -10.75 -57.84
CA ASN A 53 -1.72 -10.88 -57.72
C ASN A 53 -2.20 -12.35 -57.70
N GLU A 54 -1.45 -13.31 -58.24
CA GLU A 54 -1.84 -14.73 -58.25
C GLU A 54 -1.40 -15.45 -56.97
N THR A 55 -0.19 -15.15 -56.49
CA THR A 55 0.39 -15.80 -55.31
C THR A 55 -0.11 -15.20 -54.00
N VAL A 56 -0.52 -13.93 -53.98
CA VAL A 56 -1.04 -13.23 -52.78
C VAL A 56 -2.25 -13.92 -52.16
N TYR A 57 -3.06 -14.65 -52.95
CA TYR A 57 -4.23 -15.37 -52.46
C TYR A 57 -3.92 -16.41 -51.38
N ARG A 58 -2.68 -16.92 -51.31
CA ARG A 58 -2.23 -17.84 -50.24
C ARG A 58 -2.08 -17.15 -48.88
N TYR A 59 -1.85 -15.84 -48.90
CA TYR A 59 -1.68 -15.01 -47.71
C TYR A 59 -2.98 -14.34 -47.25
N ILE A 60 -4.04 -14.39 -48.05
CA ILE A 60 -5.36 -13.86 -47.66
C ILE A 60 -6.03 -14.83 -46.67
N TYR A 61 -6.49 -14.30 -45.55
CA TYR A 61 -7.17 -15.09 -44.54
C TYR A 61 -8.62 -15.36 -44.97
N ARG A 62 -8.97 -16.64 -45.16
CA ARG A 62 -10.32 -17.10 -45.53
C ARG A 62 -11.13 -17.69 -44.37
N GLY A 63 -10.55 -17.72 -43.17
CA GLY A 63 -11.18 -18.30 -41.99
C GLY A 63 -12.28 -17.43 -41.42
N LYS A 64 -12.88 -17.88 -40.31
CA LYS A 64 -13.89 -17.11 -39.58
C LYS A 64 -13.24 -15.91 -38.89
N ILE A 65 -13.69 -14.72 -39.23
CA ILE A 65 -13.30 -13.48 -38.54
C ILE A 65 -14.09 -13.39 -37.24
N TRP A 66 -13.39 -13.27 -36.12
CA TRP A 66 -14.00 -13.20 -34.80
C TRP A 66 -14.55 -11.79 -34.54
N GLY A 67 -15.73 -11.71 -33.94
CA GLY A 67 -16.37 -10.43 -33.60
C GLY A 67 -17.20 -9.77 -34.72
N MET A 68 -17.01 -10.20 -35.98
CA MET A 68 -17.81 -9.70 -37.11
C MET A 68 -19.19 -10.40 -37.16
N LYS A 69 -20.27 -9.65 -37.40
CA LYS A 69 -21.62 -10.22 -37.53
C LYS A 69 -21.73 -11.10 -38.77
N ASN A 70 -22.36 -12.27 -38.66
CA ASN A 70 -22.44 -13.26 -39.75
C ASN A 70 -23.03 -12.70 -41.05
N GLU A 71 -24.05 -11.85 -40.97
CA GLU A 71 -24.68 -11.20 -42.13
C GLU A 71 -23.68 -10.30 -42.87
N SER A 72 -22.91 -9.51 -42.11
CA SER A 72 -21.88 -8.63 -42.68
C SER A 72 -20.72 -9.40 -43.31
N VAL A 73 -20.41 -10.62 -42.84
CA VAL A 73 -19.37 -11.46 -43.47
C VAL A 73 -19.77 -11.86 -44.89
N GLN A 74 -21.06 -12.02 -45.20
CA GLN A 74 -21.50 -12.33 -46.56
C GLN A 74 -21.49 -11.10 -47.46
N SER A 75 -21.96 -9.96 -46.97
CA SER A 75 -22.06 -8.73 -47.77
C SER A 75 -20.72 -7.99 -47.96
N SER A 76 -19.76 -8.18 -47.05
CA SER A 76 -18.53 -7.37 -47.01
C SER A 76 -17.27 -8.14 -47.37
N LYS A 77 -17.37 -9.38 -47.86
CA LYS A 77 -16.20 -10.19 -48.27
C LYS A 77 -15.30 -9.49 -49.28
N ASP A 78 -15.90 -8.69 -50.16
CA ASP A 78 -15.16 -7.96 -51.20
C ASP A 78 -14.59 -6.62 -50.71
N LYS A 79 -15.08 -6.12 -49.56
CA LYS A 79 -14.65 -4.84 -48.95
C LYS A 79 -13.67 -5.05 -47.80
N PHE A 80 -13.63 -6.26 -47.22
CA PHE A 80 -12.84 -6.58 -46.05
C PHE A 80 -11.61 -7.43 -46.42
N ILE A 81 -10.43 -6.81 -46.36
CA ILE A 81 -9.16 -7.52 -46.56
C ILE A 81 -8.55 -7.87 -45.20
N ALA A 82 -8.39 -9.17 -44.96
CA ALA A 82 -7.57 -9.71 -43.89
C ALA A 82 -6.50 -10.64 -44.45
N ILE A 83 -5.30 -10.57 -43.90
CA ILE A 83 -4.18 -11.42 -44.27
C ILE A 83 -3.76 -12.29 -43.09
N THR A 84 -3.18 -13.45 -43.38
CA THR A 84 -2.58 -14.31 -42.36
C THR A 84 -1.38 -13.60 -41.72
N THR A 85 -1.04 -13.97 -40.48
CA THR A 85 0.15 -13.42 -39.81
C THR A 85 1.42 -13.65 -40.63
N GLU A 86 1.53 -14.81 -41.28
CA GLU A 86 2.64 -15.13 -42.19
C GLU A 86 2.66 -14.22 -43.42
N GLY A 87 1.47 -13.95 -43.99
CA GLY A 87 1.31 -12.96 -45.06
C GLY A 87 1.77 -11.57 -44.67
N CYS A 88 1.43 -11.13 -43.45
CA CYS A 88 1.90 -9.84 -42.95
C CYS A 88 3.42 -9.80 -42.82
N LYS A 89 4.06 -10.88 -42.33
CA LYS A 89 5.52 -10.93 -42.26
C LYS A 89 6.17 -10.88 -43.65
N ALA A 90 5.58 -11.58 -44.62
CA ALA A 90 6.10 -11.65 -45.98
C ALA A 90 5.94 -10.33 -46.75
N ILE A 91 4.79 -9.66 -46.60
CA ILE A 91 4.44 -8.44 -47.37
C ILE A 91 4.92 -7.17 -46.66
N CYS A 92 4.83 -7.12 -45.33
CA CYS A 92 5.17 -5.93 -44.54
C CYS A 92 6.61 -5.89 -44.01
N ASP A 93 7.40 -6.97 -44.12
CA ASP A 93 8.73 -7.12 -43.50
C ASP A 93 8.74 -7.25 -41.96
N ASP A 94 7.64 -7.77 -41.37
CA ASP A 94 7.40 -7.85 -39.91
C ASP A 94 7.88 -6.60 -39.13
N PRO A 95 7.47 -5.40 -39.56
CA PRO A 95 8.06 -4.20 -39.04
C PRO A 95 7.58 -3.99 -37.62
N THR A 96 8.50 -3.79 -36.69
CA THR A 96 8.14 -3.18 -35.40
C THR A 96 7.95 -1.69 -35.63
N ASP A 97 6.71 -1.24 -35.46
CA ASP A 97 6.33 0.17 -35.55
C ASP A 97 6.52 0.87 -34.20
N TRP A 98 7.75 1.33 -33.97
CA TRP A 98 8.11 2.07 -32.77
C TRP A 98 7.48 3.45 -32.77
N TYR A 99 6.73 3.80 -31.72
CA TYR A 99 6.00 5.07 -31.67
C TYR A 99 6.95 6.26 -31.70
N TRP A 100 8.13 6.16 -31.11
CA TRP A 100 9.09 7.27 -31.16
C TRP A 100 9.57 7.61 -32.57
N ALA A 101 9.43 6.69 -33.53
CA ALA A 101 9.82 6.88 -34.93
C ALA A 101 8.63 7.30 -35.81
N SER A 102 7.43 6.73 -35.60
CA SER A 102 6.26 7.00 -36.43
C SER A 102 5.31 8.05 -35.87
N ASP A 103 5.13 8.09 -34.55
CA ASP A 103 4.24 9.01 -33.85
C ASP A 103 4.74 9.34 -32.43
N PRO A 104 5.73 10.25 -32.33
CA PRO A 104 6.26 10.66 -31.04
C PRO A 104 5.23 11.41 -30.19
N THR A 105 4.17 11.97 -30.79
CA THR A 105 3.10 12.66 -30.04
C THR A 105 2.31 11.67 -29.17
N THR A 106 1.99 10.49 -29.71
CA THR A 106 1.39 9.39 -28.93
C THR A 106 2.32 8.94 -27.80
N THR A 107 3.62 8.81 -28.06
CA THR A 107 4.61 8.42 -27.03
C THR A 107 4.61 9.41 -25.87
N LEU A 108 4.73 10.71 -26.18
CA LEU A 108 4.74 11.78 -25.20
C LEU A 108 3.40 11.88 -24.46
N GLY A 109 2.28 11.68 -25.15
CA GLY A 109 0.95 11.62 -24.55
C GLY A 109 0.85 10.51 -23.50
N ILE A 110 1.32 9.30 -23.81
CA ILE A 110 1.31 8.17 -22.85
C ILE A 110 2.24 8.44 -21.67
N ILE A 111 3.44 8.96 -21.92
CA ILE A 111 4.40 9.31 -20.86
C ILE A 111 3.80 10.37 -19.92
N SER A 112 3.24 11.44 -20.49
CA SER A 112 2.69 12.57 -19.74
C SER A 112 1.43 12.21 -18.96
N ASN A 113 0.51 11.48 -19.58
CA ASN A 113 -0.80 11.21 -18.99
C ASN A 113 -0.80 10.04 -18.00
N TRP A 114 0.11 9.09 -18.17
CA TRP A 114 0.12 7.87 -17.36
C TRP A 114 1.42 7.69 -16.58
N ILE A 115 2.56 7.68 -17.27
CA ILE A 115 3.83 7.29 -16.64
C ILE A 115 4.28 8.32 -15.60
N LEU A 116 4.26 9.62 -15.93
CA LEU A 116 4.65 10.67 -15.00
C LEU A 116 3.73 10.72 -13.77
N PRO A 117 2.38 10.67 -13.89
CA PRO A 117 1.50 10.56 -12.74
C PRO A 117 1.76 9.30 -11.90
N ILE A 118 2.01 8.14 -12.52
CA ILE A 118 2.35 6.91 -11.78
C ILE A 118 3.65 7.09 -11.01
N ILE A 119 4.69 7.66 -11.61
CA ILE A 119 5.97 7.92 -10.94
C ILE A 119 5.77 8.92 -9.79
N ALA A 120 4.97 9.96 -9.99
CA ALA A 120 4.64 10.93 -8.94
C ALA A 120 3.88 10.28 -7.77
N LEU A 121 2.92 9.41 -8.08
CA LEU A 121 2.17 8.62 -7.10
C LEU A 121 3.06 7.61 -6.37
N LEU A 122 3.99 6.94 -7.08
CA LEU A 122 5.02 6.09 -6.49
C LEU A 122 5.90 6.92 -5.55
N ALA A 123 6.32 8.12 -5.93
CA ALA A 123 7.12 9.00 -5.08
C ALA A 123 6.37 9.45 -3.82
N ALA A 124 5.04 9.49 -3.86
CA ALA A 124 4.18 9.85 -2.73
C ALA A 124 3.97 8.69 -1.73
N LEU A 125 4.38 7.45 -2.08
CA LEU A 125 4.35 6.33 -1.15
C LEU A 125 5.32 6.58 0.00
N PRO A 126 4.97 6.15 1.22
CA PRO A 126 5.87 6.30 2.34
C PRO A 126 7.00 5.28 2.14
N TYR A 127 8.21 5.78 1.90
CA TYR A 127 9.42 4.96 1.84
C TYR A 127 10.17 5.00 3.16
N ASP A 128 10.88 3.92 3.48
CA ASP A 128 11.75 3.90 4.65
C ASP A 128 13.07 4.59 4.32
N SER A 129 13.39 5.64 5.09
CA SER A 129 14.67 6.35 4.97
C SER A 129 15.78 5.46 5.54
N GLY A 130 16.64 4.92 4.69
CA GLY A 130 17.67 3.92 5.02
C GLY A 130 18.80 4.34 5.98
N ARG A 131 18.58 5.31 6.88
CA ARG A 131 19.60 5.82 7.83
C ARG A 131 19.64 5.10 9.19
N ALA A 132 18.85 4.05 9.40
CA ALA A 132 18.84 3.34 10.68
C ALA A 132 19.96 2.28 10.76
N GLY A 133 21.21 2.71 10.94
CA GLY A 133 22.33 2.01 11.63
C GLY A 133 22.72 0.57 11.25
N GLY A 134 22.02 -0.10 10.34
CA GLY A 134 22.32 -1.44 9.85
C GLY A 134 23.24 -1.40 8.64
N ARG A 135 24.01 -2.48 8.43
CA ARG A 135 24.86 -2.72 7.24
C ARG A 135 24.19 -2.19 5.97
N TRP A 136 24.92 -1.37 5.22
CA TRP A 136 24.50 -0.62 4.02
C TRP A 136 23.75 -1.43 2.95
N TRP A 137 23.89 -2.76 2.91
CA TRP A 137 23.19 -3.65 1.98
C TRP A 137 21.74 -4.03 2.36
N ASN A 138 21.31 -3.90 3.62
CA ASN A 138 19.95 -4.30 4.05
C ASN A 138 18.84 -3.22 4.01
N PRO A 139 19.07 -1.91 4.20
CA PRO A 139 17.96 -0.95 4.31
C PRO A 139 17.19 -0.71 2.99
N LYS A 140 17.83 -0.90 1.83
CA LYS A 140 17.16 -0.75 0.52
C LYS A 140 16.14 -1.87 0.24
N GLN A 141 16.31 -3.04 0.87
CA GLN A 141 15.46 -4.19 0.62
C GLN A 141 14.01 -3.98 1.05
N HIS A 142 13.76 -3.23 2.13
CA HIS A 142 12.40 -3.02 2.64
C HIS A 142 11.56 -2.11 1.74
N THR A 143 12.14 -1.01 1.28
CA THR A 143 11.50 -0.11 0.31
C THR A 143 11.22 -0.83 -1.01
N VAL A 144 12.20 -1.59 -1.51
CA VAL A 144 12.03 -2.39 -2.73
C VAL A 144 10.96 -3.46 -2.54
N LEU A 145 10.95 -4.17 -1.41
CA LEU A 145 9.93 -5.19 -1.13
C LEU A 145 8.52 -4.59 -1.03
N GLY A 146 8.37 -3.42 -0.41
CA GLY A 146 7.10 -2.69 -0.38
C GLY A 146 6.63 -2.34 -1.79
N LEU A 147 7.52 -1.82 -2.64
CA LEU A 147 7.24 -1.52 -4.04
C LEU A 147 6.89 -2.77 -4.86
N LEU A 148 7.63 -3.86 -4.65
CA LEU A 148 7.32 -5.14 -5.26
C LEU A 148 5.94 -5.63 -4.84
N ASN A 149 5.56 -5.49 -3.56
CA ASN A 149 4.24 -5.88 -3.07
C ASN A 149 3.12 -5.01 -3.65
N TRP A 150 3.30 -3.69 -3.67
CA TRP A 150 2.31 -2.76 -4.22
C TRP A 150 2.06 -2.98 -5.71
N LEU A 151 3.12 -3.17 -6.50
CA LEU A 151 3.01 -3.31 -7.95
C LEU A 151 2.75 -4.76 -8.41
N GLY A 152 3.32 -5.73 -7.70
CA GLY A 152 3.27 -7.14 -8.06
C GLY A 152 2.09 -7.89 -7.45
N SER A 153 1.48 -7.40 -6.36
CA SER A 153 0.26 -7.99 -5.80
C SER A 153 -0.62 -6.93 -5.13
N PRO A 154 -1.20 -6.00 -5.91
CA PRO A 154 -1.97 -4.89 -5.37
C PRO A 154 -3.18 -5.32 -4.54
N GLN A 155 -3.83 -6.43 -4.88
CA GLN A 155 -4.93 -7.02 -4.12
C GLN A 155 -4.51 -7.35 -2.69
N THR A 156 -3.29 -7.82 -2.50
CA THR A 156 -2.73 -8.17 -1.20
C THR A 156 -2.45 -6.91 -0.38
N ALA A 157 -1.93 -5.87 -1.04
CA ALA A 157 -1.73 -4.58 -0.38
C ALA A 157 -3.05 -3.92 0.02
N LEU A 158 -4.07 -3.97 -0.86
CA LEU A 158 -5.44 -3.54 -0.59
C LEU A 158 -6.07 -4.33 0.55
N THR A 159 -5.87 -5.65 0.60
CA THR A 159 -6.36 -6.53 1.67
C THR A 159 -5.89 -6.05 3.04
N ALA A 160 -4.58 -5.81 3.18
CA ALA A 160 -4.00 -5.32 4.43
C ALA A 160 -4.51 -3.92 4.79
N THR A 161 -4.61 -3.04 3.79
CA THR A 161 -5.10 -1.65 3.95
C THR A 161 -6.56 -1.62 4.40
N PHE A 162 -7.45 -2.38 3.74
CA PHE A 162 -8.86 -2.50 4.12
C PHE A 162 -9.05 -3.10 5.50
N PHE A 163 -8.27 -4.13 5.82
CA PHE A 163 -8.35 -4.72 7.14
C PHE A 163 -7.91 -3.72 8.22
N ASN A 164 -6.84 -2.95 8.00
CA ASN A 164 -6.44 -1.91 8.95
C ASN A 164 -7.51 -0.81 9.12
N ILE A 165 -8.14 -0.36 8.04
CA ILE A 165 -9.28 0.58 8.11
C ILE A 165 -10.42 -0.04 8.94
N HIS A 166 -10.70 -1.33 8.76
CA HIS A 166 -11.67 -2.05 9.58
C HIS A 166 -11.27 -2.09 11.06
N GLN A 167 -9.99 -2.35 11.38
CA GLN A 167 -9.46 -2.31 12.74
C GLN A 167 -9.65 -0.92 13.37
N MET A 168 -9.36 0.15 12.63
CA MET A 168 -9.57 1.53 13.09
C MET A 168 -11.04 1.83 13.39
N ARG A 169 -11.96 1.37 12.54
CA ARG A 169 -13.42 1.51 12.77
C ARG A 169 -13.86 0.77 14.04
N LYS A 170 -13.34 -0.45 14.27
CA LYS A 170 -13.61 -1.22 15.49
C LYS A 170 -13.06 -0.53 16.74
N SER A 171 -11.86 0.03 16.66
CA SER A 171 -11.26 0.81 17.74
C SER A 171 -12.08 2.06 18.05
N LEU A 172 -12.55 2.79 17.03
CA LEU A 172 -13.43 3.95 17.23
C LEU A 172 -14.77 3.54 17.87
N ALA A 173 -15.39 2.46 17.40
CA ALA A 173 -16.63 1.93 18.00
C ALA A 173 -16.43 1.44 19.46
N ALA A 174 -15.19 1.18 19.87
CA ALA A 174 -14.83 0.83 21.24
C ALA A 174 -14.62 2.06 22.14
N VAL A 175 -14.59 3.28 21.61
CA VAL A 175 -14.62 4.51 22.42
C VAL A 175 -16.05 4.72 22.94
N LYS A 176 -16.25 4.82 24.25
CA LYS A 176 -17.59 5.06 24.81
C LYS A 176 -17.99 6.53 24.65
N PRO A 177 -19.28 6.83 24.38
CA PRO A 177 -19.80 8.14 24.69
C PRO A 177 -19.78 8.30 26.22
N SER A 178 -18.89 9.14 26.72
CA SER A 178 -18.78 9.46 28.15
C SER A 178 -19.26 10.89 28.38
N LYS A 179 -19.99 11.12 29.48
CA LYS A 179 -20.33 12.48 29.93
C LYS A 179 -19.08 13.31 30.26
N ASN A 180 -17.96 12.65 30.59
CA ASN A 180 -16.69 13.34 30.86
C ASN A 180 -15.84 13.39 29.58
N PRO A 181 -15.67 14.57 28.95
CA PRO A 181 -14.92 14.70 27.71
C PRO A 181 -13.42 14.36 27.87
N ARG A 182 -12.84 14.56 29.06
CA ARG A 182 -11.44 14.20 29.34
C ARG A 182 -11.24 12.69 29.29
N PHE A 183 -12.18 11.93 29.85
CA PHE A 183 -12.13 10.47 29.80
C PHE A 183 -12.22 9.95 28.36
N GLN A 184 -13.13 10.52 27.57
CA GLN A 184 -13.28 10.17 26.16
C GLN A 184 -12.01 10.51 25.35
N SER A 185 -11.38 11.65 25.62
CA SER A 185 -10.11 12.05 24.99
C SER A 185 -9.00 11.01 25.25
N ARG A 186 -8.89 10.52 26.50
CA ARG A 186 -7.93 9.46 26.88
C ARG A 186 -8.20 8.14 26.16
N GLU A 187 -9.47 7.71 26.09
CA GLU A 187 -9.86 6.52 25.33
C GLU A 187 -9.51 6.66 23.84
N LYS A 188 -9.87 7.78 23.22
CA LYS A 188 -9.51 8.09 21.83
C LYS A 188 -7.99 8.03 21.63
N GLY A 189 -7.21 8.57 22.57
CA GLY A 189 -5.75 8.52 22.57
C GLY A 189 -5.19 7.10 22.59
N ALA A 190 -5.66 6.25 23.52
CA ALA A 190 -5.22 4.86 23.60
C ALA A 190 -5.55 4.06 22.34
N TYR A 191 -6.78 4.16 21.85
CA TYR A 191 -7.21 3.45 20.65
C TYR A 191 -6.48 3.95 19.40
N TYR A 192 -6.18 5.25 19.31
CA TYR A 192 -5.35 5.79 18.22
C TYR A 192 -3.93 5.21 18.26
N VAL A 193 -3.26 5.25 19.42
CA VAL A 193 -1.91 4.69 19.60
C VAL A 193 -1.91 3.19 19.31
N LEU A 194 -2.94 2.45 19.75
CA LEU A 194 -3.10 1.03 19.45
C LEU A 194 -3.24 0.77 17.94
N CYS A 195 -3.98 1.59 17.19
CA CYS A 195 -4.06 1.49 15.74
C CYS A 195 -2.71 1.76 15.06
N CYS A 196 -1.96 2.75 15.52
CA CYS A 196 -0.61 3.04 15.00
C CYS A 196 0.36 1.87 15.25
N ILE A 197 0.31 1.29 16.46
CA ILE A 197 1.14 0.14 16.83
C ILE A 197 0.72 -1.11 16.05
N GLY A 198 -0.57 -1.23 15.71
CA GLY A 198 -1.12 -2.30 14.88
C GLY A 198 -0.52 -2.42 13.48
N GLN A 199 0.15 -1.37 13.00
CA GLN A 199 0.84 -1.35 11.71
C GLN A 199 2.27 -1.90 11.77
N PHE A 200 2.70 -2.45 12.90
CA PHE A 200 4.00 -3.07 13.06
C PHE A 200 3.86 -4.56 13.30
N LYS A 201 4.81 -5.34 12.78
CA LYS A 201 4.92 -6.76 13.08
C LYS A 201 5.23 -6.95 14.56
N LEU A 202 4.54 -7.91 15.18
CA LEU A 202 4.77 -8.30 16.57
C LEU A 202 6.20 -8.83 16.76
N PRO A 203 6.86 -8.51 17.89
CA PRO A 203 8.13 -9.11 18.23
C PRO A 203 7.97 -10.58 18.64
N ASP A 204 9.08 -11.32 18.56
CA ASP A 204 9.14 -12.74 18.94
C ASP A 204 8.70 -12.96 20.40
N ASN A 205 9.12 -12.07 21.32
CA ASN A 205 8.59 -12.04 22.68
C ASN A 205 7.30 -11.20 22.75
N THR A 206 6.23 -11.78 22.22
CA THR A 206 4.92 -11.13 22.16
C THR A 206 4.37 -10.79 23.56
N ARG A 207 4.65 -11.62 24.59
CA ARG A 207 4.10 -11.41 25.95
C ARG A 207 4.66 -10.14 26.61
N CYS A 208 5.97 -9.99 26.67
CA CYS A 208 6.63 -8.80 27.24
C CYS A 208 6.18 -7.51 26.54
N PHE A 209 5.98 -7.58 25.23
CA PHE A 209 5.46 -6.48 24.43
C PHE A 209 4.00 -6.16 24.77
N LEU A 210 3.11 -7.16 24.77
CA LEU A 210 1.70 -6.99 25.08
C LEU A 210 1.47 -6.49 26.51
N GLU A 211 2.27 -6.94 27.49
CA GLU A 211 2.15 -6.48 28.87
C GLU A 211 2.44 -4.98 29.00
N ALA A 212 3.56 -4.52 28.41
CA ALA A 212 3.89 -3.09 28.40
C ALA A 212 2.84 -2.29 27.63
N LEU A 213 2.42 -2.78 26.46
CA LEU A 213 1.40 -2.14 25.64
C LEU A 213 0.08 -1.99 26.40
N ALA A 214 -0.46 -3.08 26.94
CA ALA A 214 -1.73 -3.08 27.64
C ALA A 214 -1.66 -2.23 28.92
N TYR A 215 -0.55 -2.26 29.65
CA TYR A 215 -0.36 -1.40 30.83
C TYR A 215 -0.37 0.09 30.43
N GLY A 216 0.42 0.50 29.44
CA GLY A 216 0.49 1.90 29.01
C GLY A 216 -0.79 2.43 28.36
N LEU A 217 -1.55 1.58 27.67
CA LEU A 217 -2.81 1.97 27.03
C LEU A 217 -3.97 2.06 28.02
N PHE A 218 -4.10 1.10 28.94
CA PHE A 218 -5.33 0.92 29.71
C PHE A 218 -5.23 1.34 31.19
N LYS A 219 -4.04 1.47 31.77
CA LYS A 219 -3.87 2.07 33.11
C LYS A 219 -4.47 3.49 33.18
N PRO A 220 -4.27 4.39 32.18
CA PRO A 220 -4.84 5.75 32.22
C PRO A 220 -6.37 5.79 32.14
N ILE A 221 -6.98 4.77 31.52
CA ILE A 221 -8.42 4.68 31.26
C ILE A 221 -9.16 3.99 32.42
N ARG A 222 -8.44 3.30 33.32
CA ARG A 222 -9.07 2.64 34.45
C ARG A 222 -9.73 3.68 35.37
N ASN A 223 -11.00 3.46 35.73
CA ASN A 223 -11.65 4.29 36.73
C ASN A 223 -10.90 4.16 38.05
N PRO A 224 -10.60 5.28 38.75
CA PRO A 224 -10.00 5.21 40.06
C PRO A 224 -10.95 4.43 40.98
N VAL A 225 -10.43 3.39 41.62
CA VAL A 225 -11.14 2.77 42.75
C VAL A 225 -11.08 3.78 43.91
N MET A 226 -12.16 3.94 44.68
CA MET A 226 -12.24 4.96 45.73
C MET A 226 -11.13 4.89 46.81
N ILE A 227 -10.42 3.75 46.90
CA ILE A 227 -9.29 3.55 47.83
C ILE A 227 -8.12 3.00 47.01
N GLU A 228 -7.50 3.87 46.20
CA GLU A 228 -6.33 3.52 45.40
C GLU A 228 -5.10 4.15 46.05
N ALA A 229 -4.10 3.34 46.39
CA ALA A 229 -2.89 3.78 47.05
C ALA A 229 -2.18 4.89 46.25
N GLU A 230 -1.53 5.82 46.95
CA GLU A 230 -0.92 7.02 46.36
C GLU A 230 0.02 6.70 45.19
N HIS A 231 0.88 5.69 45.33
CA HIS A 231 1.80 5.28 44.26
C HIS A 231 1.08 4.81 43.00
N ASN A 232 -0.09 4.18 43.12
CA ASN A 232 -0.88 3.75 41.97
C ASN A 232 -1.48 4.97 41.23
N GLN A 233 -1.89 6.01 41.97
CA GLN A 233 -2.32 7.28 41.36
C GLN A 233 -1.17 7.97 40.62
N THR A 234 0.04 7.97 41.19
CA THR A 234 1.24 8.51 40.54
C THR A 234 1.59 7.74 39.27
N ALA A 235 1.59 6.40 39.31
CA ALA A 235 1.82 5.56 38.14
C ALA A 235 0.76 5.81 37.04
N LYS A 236 -0.50 6.00 37.43
CA LYS A 236 -1.59 6.36 36.52
C LYS A 236 -1.38 7.73 35.87
N ARG A 237 -0.96 8.74 36.64
CA ARG A 237 -0.65 10.08 36.13
C ARG A 237 0.49 10.05 35.10
N TRP A 238 1.60 9.39 35.43
CA TRP A 238 2.73 9.26 34.49
C TRP A 238 2.35 8.50 33.23
N THR A 239 1.60 7.40 33.34
CA THR A 239 1.15 6.66 32.15
C THR A 239 0.16 7.47 31.30
N GLU A 240 -0.68 8.29 31.92
CA GLU A 240 -1.57 9.22 31.20
C GLU A 240 -0.79 10.27 30.41
N GLU A 241 0.20 10.91 31.03
CA GLU A 241 1.05 11.91 30.38
C GLU A 241 1.84 11.29 29.21
N LEU A 242 2.42 10.11 29.42
CA LEU A 242 3.10 9.34 28.36
C LEU A 242 2.17 9.02 27.20
N LEU A 243 0.95 8.55 27.48
CA LEU A 243 -0.04 8.23 26.45
C LEU A 243 -0.49 9.48 25.68
N ARG A 244 -0.71 10.59 26.39
CA ARG A 244 -1.11 11.87 25.79
C ARG A 244 -0.03 12.43 24.87
N ALA A 245 1.22 12.44 25.33
CA ALA A 245 2.37 12.83 24.53
C ALA A 245 2.52 11.94 23.28
N MET A 246 2.36 10.63 23.46
CA MET A 246 2.41 9.64 22.37
C MET A 246 1.35 9.90 21.30
N ALA A 247 0.09 10.02 21.71
CA ALA A 247 -1.03 10.27 20.82
C ALA A 247 -0.87 11.59 20.07
N HIS A 248 -0.48 12.66 20.78
CA HIS A 248 -0.27 13.98 20.19
C HIS A 248 0.82 13.96 19.11
N GLN A 249 1.99 13.39 19.41
CA GLN A 249 3.09 13.33 18.45
C GLN A 249 2.72 12.50 17.20
N MET A 250 2.01 11.39 17.38
CA MET A 250 1.54 10.56 16.28
C MET A 250 0.49 11.28 15.40
N ARG A 251 -0.43 12.06 15.99
CA ARG A 251 -1.43 12.85 15.25
C ARG A 251 -0.78 14.00 14.48
N ARG A 252 0.17 14.71 15.10
CA ARG A 252 0.94 15.78 14.43
C ARG A 252 1.67 15.25 13.20
N SER A 253 2.34 14.10 13.36
CA SER A 253 3.11 13.48 12.28
C SER A 253 2.23 12.91 11.14
N ARG A 254 0.95 12.64 11.39
CA ARG A 254 -0.03 12.26 10.35
C ARG A 254 -0.42 13.47 9.47
N ARG A 255 -0.73 14.63 10.06
CA ARG A 255 -1.25 15.80 9.31
C ARG A 255 -0.29 16.32 8.24
N LEU A 256 1.01 16.27 8.48
CA LEU A 256 2.02 16.81 7.57
C LEU A 256 2.12 16.05 6.24
N GLY A 257 1.74 14.77 6.20
CA GLY A 257 1.86 13.97 4.96
C GLY A 257 0.58 13.84 4.15
N VAL A 258 -0.57 13.98 4.80
CA VAL A 258 -1.87 13.75 4.16
C VAL A 258 -2.13 14.77 3.04
N TRP A 259 -1.85 16.05 3.27
CA TRP A 259 -2.17 17.12 2.32
C TRP A 259 -1.47 16.96 0.97
N SER A 260 -0.16 16.68 0.99
CA SER A 260 0.62 16.47 -0.23
C SER A 260 0.10 15.28 -1.03
N THR A 261 -0.17 14.16 -0.37
CA THR A 261 -0.69 12.96 -1.06
C THR A 261 -2.11 13.18 -1.60
N CYS A 262 -3.00 13.86 -0.87
CA CYS A 262 -4.33 14.20 -1.38
C CYS A 262 -4.27 15.07 -2.65
N ALA A 263 -3.36 16.05 -2.70
CA ALA A 263 -3.17 16.89 -3.88
C ALA A 263 -2.67 16.07 -5.09
N SER A 264 -1.70 15.17 -4.90
CA SER A 264 -1.23 14.28 -5.98
C SER A 264 -2.32 13.35 -6.49
N ILE A 265 -3.15 12.80 -5.61
CA ILE A 265 -4.27 11.93 -5.99
C ILE A 265 -5.33 12.71 -6.75
N LEU A 266 -5.70 13.91 -6.29
CA LEU A 266 -6.65 14.77 -7.01
C LEU A 266 -6.16 15.09 -8.42
N LEU A 267 -4.88 15.45 -8.55
CA LEU A 267 -4.26 15.72 -9.84
C LEU A 267 -4.29 14.50 -10.77
N PHE A 268 -4.04 13.30 -10.23
CA PHE A 268 -4.19 12.05 -10.99
C PHE A 268 -5.62 11.89 -11.52
N PHE A 269 -6.65 12.13 -10.71
CA PHE A 269 -8.05 11.99 -11.16
C PHE A 269 -8.45 13.01 -12.22
N VAL A 270 -7.96 14.24 -12.11
CA VAL A 270 -8.12 15.25 -13.16
C VAL A 270 -7.44 14.78 -14.45
N ALA A 271 -6.19 14.31 -14.37
CA ALA A 271 -5.46 13.79 -15.53
C ALA A 271 -6.15 12.55 -16.15
N TYR A 272 -6.68 11.65 -15.32
CA TYR A 272 -7.47 10.49 -15.75
C TYR A 272 -8.73 10.95 -16.48
N GLY A 273 -9.51 11.86 -15.90
CA GLY A 273 -10.73 12.39 -16.52
C GLY A 273 -10.46 13.06 -17.87
N VAL A 274 -9.42 13.91 -17.95
CA VAL A 274 -8.99 14.53 -19.22
C VAL A 274 -8.56 13.47 -20.23
N SER A 275 -7.79 12.46 -19.81
CA SER A 275 -7.33 11.38 -20.69
C SER A 275 -8.49 10.54 -21.23
N VAL A 276 -9.50 10.28 -20.41
CA VAL A 276 -10.73 9.58 -20.83
C VAL A 276 -11.49 10.42 -21.85
N VAL A 277 -11.69 11.72 -21.62
CA VAL A 277 -12.38 12.62 -22.56
C VAL A 277 -11.63 12.70 -23.89
N LEU A 278 -10.31 12.86 -23.86
CA LEU A 278 -9.48 12.88 -25.08
C LEU A 278 -9.54 11.55 -25.83
N ALA A 279 -9.48 10.42 -25.13
CA ALA A 279 -9.62 9.10 -25.75
C ALA A 279 -10.98 8.91 -26.42
N PHE A 280 -12.03 9.57 -25.92
CA PHE A 280 -13.36 9.55 -26.52
C PHE A 280 -13.55 10.53 -27.69
N GLY A 281 -12.69 11.55 -27.83
CA GLY A 281 -12.70 12.44 -29.00
C GLY A 281 -12.34 11.69 -30.28
N ASP A 282 -11.33 10.80 -30.22
CA ASP A 282 -10.75 10.07 -31.35
C ASP A 282 -11.12 8.57 -31.32
N LEU A 283 -12.41 8.33 -31.14
CA LEU A 283 -13.05 7.10 -30.68
C LEU A 283 -13.00 5.88 -31.64
N GLY A 284 -11.84 5.34 -32.01
CA GLY A 284 -11.76 4.18 -32.92
C GLY A 284 -10.38 3.99 -33.53
N GLU A 285 -9.50 4.96 -33.30
CA GLU A 285 -8.10 4.81 -33.63
C GLU A 285 -7.43 3.81 -32.68
N ARG A 286 -6.59 2.91 -33.22
CA ARG A 286 -5.98 1.85 -32.41
C ARG A 286 -5.11 2.44 -31.29
N THR A 287 -4.38 3.52 -31.58
CA THR A 287 -3.45 4.22 -30.67
C THR A 287 -4.14 4.72 -29.40
N THR A 288 -5.29 5.38 -29.52
CA THR A 288 -6.03 5.97 -28.40
C THR A 288 -6.57 4.90 -27.44
N THR A 289 -7.10 3.82 -28.01
CA THR A 289 -7.58 2.63 -27.30
C THR A 289 -6.52 2.03 -26.38
N HIS A 290 -5.29 1.94 -26.88
CA HIS A 290 -4.19 1.34 -26.14
C HIS A 290 -3.81 2.17 -24.91
N SER A 291 -3.79 3.49 -25.07
CA SER A 291 -3.55 4.42 -23.96
C SER A 291 -4.65 4.30 -22.90
N LEU A 292 -5.92 4.23 -23.31
CA LEU A 292 -7.06 4.06 -22.41
C LEU A 292 -7.02 2.73 -21.64
N ALA A 293 -6.75 1.61 -22.33
CA ALA A 293 -6.68 0.29 -21.70
C ALA A 293 -5.55 0.21 -20.66
N PHE A 294 -4.40 0.82 -20.95
CA PHE A 294 -3.29 0.93 -19.99
C PHE A 294 -3.66 1.80 -18.79
N GLY A 295 -4.32 2.94 -19.03
CA GLY A 295 -4.83 3.80 -17.97
C GLY A 295 -5.77 3.07 -17.03
N ILE A 296 -6.75 2.35 -17.58
CA ILE A 296 -7.70 1.51 -16.83
C ILE A 296 -6.98 0.38 -16.10
N LEU A 297 -5.96 -0.24 -16.69
CA LEU A 297 -5.20 -1.29 -16.00
C LEU A 297 -4.57 -0.79 -14.69
N ILE A 298 -4.23 0.51 -14.58
CA ILE A 298 -3.47 1.07 -13.45
C ILE A 298 -4.35 1.92 -12.51
N THR A 299 -5.64 2.09 -12.76
CA THR A 299 -6.58 2.83 -11.89
C THR A 299 -6.62 2.28 -10.45
N TRP A 300 -6.33 1.00 -10.23
CA TRP A 300 -6.23 0.41 -8.89
C TRP A 300 -5.12 1.05 -8.05
N PHE A 301 -4.08 1.64 -8.66
CA PHE A 301 -2.94 2.20 -7.95
C PHE A 301 -3.26 3.50 -7.19
N PRO A 302 -3.90 4.51 -7.82
CA PRO A 302 -4.48 5.64 -7.11
C PRO A 302 -5.47 5.23 -6.01
N LEU A 303 -6.25 4.16 -6.23
CA LEU A 303 -7.16 3.63 -5.22
C LEU A 303 -6.41 3.07 -4.01
N LEU A 304 -5.39 2.24 -4.25
CA LEU A 304 -4.48 1.76 -3.21
C LEU A 304 -3.89 2.93 -2.43
N LEU A 305 -3.40 3.96 -3.13
CA LEU A 305 -2.86 5.15 -2.49
C LEU A 305 -3.89 5.87 -1.64
N PHE A 306 -5.09 6.09 -2.16
CA PHE A 306 -6.15 6.79 -1.44
C PHE A 306 -6.55 6.05 -0.15
N PHE A 307 -6.76 4.74 -0.22
CA PHE A 307 -7.00 3.92 0.96
C PHE A 307 -5.77 3.85 1.88
N SER A 308 -4.55 3.90 1.34
CA SER A 308 -3.34 3.98 2.15
C SER A 308 -3.26 5.29 2.95
N ILE A 309 -3.88 6.40 2.49
CA ILE A 309 -3.99 7.64 3.27
C ILE A 309 -4.97 7.45 4.44
N LEU A 310 -6.09 6.74 4.22
CA LEU A 310 -7.01 6.38 5.29
C LEU A 310 -6.31 5.53 6.37
N ASP A 311 -5.54 4.54 5.94
CA ASP A 311 -4.70 3.71 6.80
C ASP A 311 -3.52 4.49 7.40
N ARG A 312 -3.00 5.54 6.75
CA ARG A 312 -1.73 6.19 7.11
C ARG A 312 -1.68 6.62 8.57
N ASN A 313 -0.83 5.96 9.35
CA ASN A 313 -0.23 6.49 10.58
C ASN A 313 1.24 6.87 10.28
N PRO A 314 1.93 7.60 11.18
CA PRO A 314 2.75 8.78 10.83
C PRO A 314 3.85 8.61 9.78
N ASN A 315 4.20 9.72 9.12
CA ASN A 315 5.00 9.83 7.88
C ASN A 315 6.31 9.03 7.78
N SER A 316 6.90 8.62 8.90
CA SER A 316 8.12 7.81 8.92
C SER A 316 7.91 6.62 9.84
N ALA A 317 7.86 5.43 9.26
CA ALA A 317 7.73 4.19 10.01
C ALA A 317 8.88 4.00 11.00
N ASP A 318 10.12 4.32 10.60
CA ASP A 318 11.29 4.24 11.49
C ASP A 318 11.22 5.20 12.66
N ARG A 319 10.83 6.46 12.41
CA ARG A 319 10.67 7.45 13.49
C ARG A 319 9.58 7.00 14.46
N THR A 320 8.48 6.48 13.92
CA THR A 320 7.35 5.97 14.69
C THR A 320 7.75 4.76 15.51
N ARG A 321 8.50 3.83 14.93
CA ARG A 321 9.04 2.66 15.64
C ARG A 321 9.93 3.08 16.80
N LYS A 322 10.90 3.97 16.58
CA LYS A 322 11.76 4.52 17.65
C LYS A 322 10.93 5.16 18.75
N PHE A 323 9.91 5.92 18.36
CA PHE A 323 9.03 6.59 19.30
C PHE A 323 8.20 5.59 20.13
N ILE A 324 7.60 4.57 19.49
CA ILE A 324 6.91 3.47 20.19
C ILE A 324 7.86 2.75 21.15
N SER A 325 9.10 2.45 20.73
CA SER A 325 10.09 1.79 21.57
C SER A 325 10.43 2.59 22.83
N ARG A 326 10.64 3.91 22.68
CA ARG A 326 10.91 4.82 23.81
C ARG A 326 9.72 4.91 24.74
N TRP A 327 8.51 5.02 24.18
CA TRP A 327 7.28 5.02 24.95
C TRP A 327 7.11 3.72 25.74
N LEU A 328 7.30 2.55 25.11
CA LEU A 328 7.24 1.24 25.79
C LEU A 328 8.30 1.09 26.88
N TRP A 329 9.51 1.66 26.70
CA TRP A 329 10.53 1.70 27.75
C TRP A 329 10.00 2.42 28.97
N ASN A 330 9.52 3.66 28.80
CA ASN A 330 9.05 4.49 29.90
C ASN A 330 7.84 3.86 30.61
N VAL A 331 6.92 3.29 29.85
CA VAL A 331 5.76 2.55 30.39
C VAL A 331 6.21 1.37 31.26
N ARG A 332 7.23 0.61 30.84
CA ARG A 332 7.80 -0.46 31.67
C ARG A 332 8.49 0.06 32.92
N ALA A 333 9.23 1.17 32.81
CA ALA A 333 9.88 1.78 33.97
C ALA A 333 8.85 2.16 35.04
N VAL A 334 7.72 2.74 34.64
CA VAL A 334 6.60 3.06 35.54
C VAL A 334 5.96 1.79 36.12
N LYS A 335 5.71 0.77 35.30
CA LYS A 335 5.16 -0.52 35.77
C LYS A 335 6.06 -1.16 36.83
N LYS A 336 7.37 -1.25 36.55
CA LYS A 336 8.35 -1.84 37.47
C LYS A 336 8.42 -1.06 38.79
N TRP A 337 8.45 0.26 38.71
CA TRP A 337 8.42 1.12 39.89
C TRP A 337 7.16 0.90 40.75
N GLU A 338 5.99 0.73 40.13
CA GLU A 338 4.75 0.39 40.85
C GLU A 338 4.83 -0.99 41.51
N GLU A 339 5.35 -2.00 40.80
CA GLU A 339 5.53 -3.36 41.32
C GLU A 339 6.49 -3.40 42.52
N ASP A 340 7.63 -2.71 42.42
CA ASP A 340 8.61 -2.60 43.50
C ASP A 340 7.98 -1.96 44.76
N ARG A 341 7.19 -0.90 44.59
CA ARG A 341 6.46 -0.25 45.71
C ARG A 341 5.37 -1.13 46.32
N ASN A 342 4.65 -1.90 45.51
CA ASN A 342 3.67 -2.87 46.02
C ASN A 342 4.35 -3.97 46.84
N ASN A 343 5.51 -4.46 46.39
CA ASN A 343 6.28 -5.47 47.12
C ASN A 343 6.80 -4.92 48.45
N ASP A 344 7.32 -3.69 48.47
CA ASP A 344 7.75 -3.03 49.71
C ASP A 344 6.61 -2.89 50.73
N ASN A 345 5.41 -2.49 50.27
CA ASN A 345 4.23 -2.37 51.14
C ASN A 345 3.77 -3.72 51.70
N ASN A 346 3.75 -4.77 50.86
CA ASN A 346 3.40 -6.12 51.31
C ASN A 346 4.42 -6.67 52.32
N ASN A 347 5.71 -6.43 52.10
CA ASN A 347 6.77 -6.84 53.02
C ASN A 347 6.69 -6.09 54.36
N ASN A 348 6.41 -4.78 54.35
CA ASN A 348 6.23 -3.99 55.58
C ASN A 348 5.01 -4.47 56.38
N ASN A 349 3.89 -4.79 55.72
CA ASN A 349 2.69 -5.32 56.40
C ASN A 349 2.93 -6.70 57.03
N ASN A 350 3.66 -7.58 56.34
CA ASN A 350 4.01 -8.89 56.89
C ASN A 350 5.00 -8.79 58.07
N ASN A 351 5.96 -7.86 58.02
CA ASN A 351 6.93 -7.66 59.10
C ASN A 351 6.30 -7.05 60.36
N ASN A 352 5.32 -6.14 60.23
CA ASN A 352 4.58 -5.60 61.37
C ASN A 352 3.77 -6.66 62.14
N ASN A 353 3.40 -7.78 61.48
CA ASN A 353 2.75 -8.91 62.14
C ASN A 353 3.74 -9.88 62.83
N ASN A 354 5.03 -9.80 62.51
CA ASN A 354 6.08 -10.72 62.98
C ASN A 354 7.09 -10.04 63.93
N ASN A 355 6.64 -9.09 64.76
CA ASN A 355 7.48 -8.41 65.74
C ASN A 355 8.22 -9.41 66.69
N ASN A 356 9.42 -9.80 66.28
CA ASN A 356 10.54 -10.13 67.16
C ASN A 356 11.84 -9.66 66.48
N ASN A 357 12.27 -8.48 66.90
CA ASN A 357 13.62 -7.93 66.94
C ASN A 357 14.66 -8.54 66.00
N ASN A 358 14.96 -7.87 64.88
CA ASN A 358 16.35 -7.69 64.40
C ASN A 358 16.44 -6.55 63.37
N ASN A 359 17.14 -5.48 63.76
CA ASN A 359 17.43 -4.30 62.95
C ASN A 359 18.37 -4.65 61.79
N LYS A 360 17.84 -4.84 60.57
CA LYS A 360 18.65 -4.80 59.35
C LYS A 360 18.11 -3.71 58.43
N GLN A 361 18.87 -2.61 58.36
CA GLN A 361 18.56 -1.40 57.62
C GLN A 361 18.77 -1.66 56.12
N THR A 362 17.75 -2.18 55.44
CA THR A 362 17.74 -2.30 53.98
C THR A 362 17.62 -0.91 53.36
N THR A 363 18.60 -0.55 52.53
CA THR A 363 18.62 0.69 51.73
C THR A 363 17.39 0.73 50.83
N ARG A 364 16.37 1.51 51.22
CA ARG A 364 15.15 1.73 50.45
C ARG A 364 15.48 2.48 49.17
N HIS A 365 15.31 1.84 48.01
CA HIS A 365 15.31 2.53 46.72
C HIS A 365 13.99 3.28 46.53
N SER A 366 13.87 4.45 47.15
CA SER A 366 12.67 5.32 47.04
C SER A 366 12.65 6.22 45.80
N GLY A 367 13.57 6.02 44.84
CA GLY A 367 13.72 6.89 43.67
C GLY A 367 12.57 6.83 42.66
N PRO A 368 12.46 7.85 41.78
CA PRO A 368 11.54 7.84 40.64
C PRO A 368 11.88 6.72 39.65
N PRO A 369 10.94 6.35 38.75
CA PRO A 369 11.20 5.36 37.70
C PRO A 369 12.41 5.75 36.84
N ILE A 370 13.18 4.75 36.45
CA ILE A 370 14.38 4.93 35.63
C ILE A 370 13.96 5.21 34.18
N TRP A 371 13.83 6.49 33.83
CA TRP A 371 13.44 6.91 32.48
C TRP A 371 14.45 6.54 31.40
N TRP A 372 13.93 6.43 30.18
CA TRP A 372 14.74 6.26 28.98
C TRP A 372 15.69 7.44 28.81
N SER A 373 16.94 7.18 28.42
CA SER A 373 17.86 8.23 28.00
C SER A 373 18.71 7.79 26.79
N PRO A 374 19.17 8.74 25.94
CA PRO A 374 20.01 8.41 24.78
C PRO A 374 21.31 7.69 25.15
N LYS A 375 21.87 7.98 26.34
CA LYS A 375 23.07 7.30 26.86
C LYS A 375 22.78 5.82 27.13
N LYS A 376 21.62 5.50 27.75
CA LYS A 376 21.18 4.13 28.01
C LYS A 376 20.84 3.37 26.73
N GLU A 377 20.26 4.05 25.73
CA GLU A 377 19.99 3.43 24.41
C GLU A 377 21.31 2.98 23.75
N ARG A 378 22.34 3.83 23.76
CA ARG A 378 23.67 3.49 23.23
C ARG A 378 24.32 2.35 23.99
N LEU A 379 24.28 2.37 25.33
CA LEU A 379 24.84 1.31 26.16
C LEU A 379 24.12 -0.04 25.95
N ALA A 380 22.80 -0.02 25.84
CA ALA A 380 22.01 -1.22 25.54
C ALA A 380 22.33 -1.79 24.15
N PHE A 381 22.60 -0.94 23.17
CA PHE A 381 23.00 -1.36 21.83
C PHE A 381 24.42 -1.93 21.77
N VAL A 382 25.36 -1.37 22.54
CA VAL A 382 26.75 -1.82 22.61
C VAL A 382 26.87 -3.16 23.36
N ASN A 383 26.07 -3.37 24.41
CA ASN A 383 26.13 -4.59 25.23
C ASN A 383 25.35 -5.78 24.63
N HIS A 384 24.76 -5.63 23.44
CA HIS A 384 24.02 -6.71 22.77
C HIS A 384 24.91 -7.87 22.27
N THR A 385 26.24 -7.79 22.44
CA THR A 385 27.22 -8.83 22.09
C THR A 385 27.70 -9.69 23.27
N ILE A 386 27.19 -9.50 24.49
CA ILE A 386 27.63 -10.28 25.67
C ILE A 386 26.46 -11.12 26.19
N ASP A 387 26.47 -12.41 25.84
CA ASP A 387 25.53 -13.44 26.29
C ASP A 387 25.68 -13.69 27.80
N GLY A 388 24.89 -12.99 28.62
CA GLY A 388 24.72 -13.27 30.04
C GLY A 388 23.40 -14.01 30.31
N PRO A 389 23.40 -15.13 31.06
CA PRO A 389 22.18 -15.88 31.36
C PRO A 389 21.55 -15.34 32.66
N HIS A 390 20.32 -14.79 32.58
CA HIS A 390 19.15 -15.21 33.41
C HIS A 390 17.99 -14.21 33.54
N ASP A 391 18.09 -12.94 33.15
CA ASP A 391 16.93 -12.03 33.19
C ASP A 391 16.25 -11.90 31.82
N ALA A 392 15.31 -12.79 31.54
CA ALA A 392 14.65 -12.96 30.25
C ALA A 392 13.83 -11.74 29.73
N CYS A 393 13.75 -10.62 30.48
CA CYS A 393 13.04 -9.40 30.10
C CYS A 393 13.85 -8.09 30.18
N THR A 394 15.13 -8.11 30.59
CA THR A 394 15.97 -6.89 30.62
C THR A 394 16.56 -6.53 29.24
N HIS A 395 16.55 -7.46 28.28
CA HIS A 395 16.96 -7.18 26.91
C HIS A 395 15.89 -6.42 26.15
N LEU A 396 16.00 -5.10 26.21
CA LEU A 396 15.02 -4.20 25.64
C LEU A 396 14.81 -4.36 24.13
N GLY A 397 15.81 -4.86 23.41
CA GLY A 397 15.69 -5.20 21.99
C GLY A 397 14.64 -6.27 21.68
N LYS A 398 14.31 -7.17 22.63
CA LYS A 398 13.37 -8.30 22.39
C LYS A 398 11.90 -7.91 22.43
N CYS A 399 11.57 -6.71 22.92
CA CYS A 399 10.19 -6.27 23.06
C CYS A 399 9.92 -4.94 22.33
N VAL A 400 10.71 -4.67 21.28
CA VAL A 400 10.55 -3.54 20.35
C VAL A 400 9.70 -4.00 19.17
N PRO A 401 8.71 -3.19 18.70
CA PRO A 401 8.00 -3.51 17.47
C PRO A 401 8.98 -3.79 16.33
N SER A 402 8.69 -4.82 15.54
CA SER A 402 9.52 -5.21 14.41
C SER A 402 9.24 -4.27 13.21
N HIS A 403 9.32 -4.81 11.99
CA HIS A 403 9.14 -4.05 10.75
C HIS A 403 7.72 -3.48 10.62
N PHE A 404 7.61 -2.36 9.91
CA PHE A 404 6.33 -1.76 9.57
C PHE A 404 5.65 -2.55 8.46
N VAL A 405 4.44 -3.01 8.72
CA VAL A 405 3.63 -3.86 7.85
C VAL A 405 2.41 -3.13 7.28
N GLY A 406 2.10 -1.94 7.79
CA GLY A 406 0.97 -1.12 7.34
C GLY A 406 1.01 -0.83 5.84
N GLN A 407 -0.16 -0.45 5.28
CA GLN A 407 -0.32 -0.10 3.86
C GLN A 407 0.13 -1.21 2.88
N GLY A 408 0.08 -2.47 3.30
CA GLY A 408 0.39 -3.60 2.42
C GLY A 408 1.87 -3.80 2.11
N ARG A 409 2.79 -3.18 2.86
CA ARG A 409 4.24 -3.31 2.62
C ARG A 409 4.77 -4.71 2.87
N HIS A 410 4.19 -5.40 3.84
CA HIS A 410 4.48 -6.79 4.11
C HIS A 410 3.19 -7.56 4.04
N ILE A 411 3.30 -8.76 3.50
CA ILE A 411 2.14 -9.60 3.40
C ILE A 411 1.95 -10.38 4.70
N GLY A 412 0.70 -10.47 5.16
CA GLY A 412 0.32 -11.27 6.30
C GLY A 412 -0.83 -10.66 7.10
N TYR A 413 -1.37 -11.47 8.02
CA TYR A 413 -2.35 -11.00 8.98
C TYR A 413 -1.65 -10.39 10.21
N TYR A 414 -1.92 -9.10 10.47
CA TYR A 414 -1.42 -8.38 11.64
C TYR A 414 -2.59 -7.75 12.40
N GLY A 415 -3.30 -8.59 13.16
CA GLY A 415 -4.54 -8.21 13.84
C GLY A 415 -4.39 -7.86 15.32
N ILE A 416 -3.25 -7.32 15.77
CA ILE A 416 -3.06 -7.00 17.19
C ILE A 416 -4.11 -6.00 17.69
N THR A 417 -4.40 -4.94 16.93
CA THR A 417 -5.41 -3.95 17.29
C THR A 417 -6.78 -4.61 17.43
N TYR A 418 -7.18 -5.41 16.43
CA TYR A 418 -8.42 -6.18 16.47
C TYR A 418 -8.52 -7.07 17.71
N ASN A 419 -7.47 -7.86 17.98
CA ASN A 419 -7.45 -8.81 19.08
C ASN A 419 -7.44 -8.14 20.46
N VAL A 420 -6.72 -7.03 20.62
CA VAL A 420 -6.75 -6.23 21.86
C VAL A 420 -8.15 -5.64 22.07
N VAL A 421 -8.75 -5.05 21.04
CA VAL A 421 -10.12 -4.49 21.12
C VAL A 421 -11.14 -5.59 21.46
N LYS A 422 -11.00 -6.78 20.86
CA LYS A 422 -11.85 -7.94 21.15
C LYS A 422 -11.70 -8.42 22.59
N SER A 423 -10.48 -8.54 23.09
CA SER A 423 -10.21 -8.92 24.49
C SER A 423 -10.81 -7.93 25.49
N MET A 424 -10.74 -6.63 25.18
CA MET A 424 -11.37 -5.57 25.98
C MET A 424 -12.90 -5.64 25.96
N GLY A 425 -13.50 -6.01 24.82
CA GLY A 425 -14.95 -6.13 24.67
C GLY A 425 -15.57 -7.17 25.61
N GLY A 426 -14.90 -8.29 25.85
CA GLY A 426 -15.37 -9.33 26.78
C GLY A 426 -15.22 -8.96 28.26
N ILE A 427 -14.34 -8.02 28.57
CA ILE A 427 -14.02 -7.56 29.93
C ILE A 427 -14.97 -6.45 30.41
N ARG A 428 -15.68 -5.81 29.48
CA ARG A 428 -16.47 -4.59 29.68
C ARG A 428 -17.60 -4.66 30.72
N GLY A 429 -17.95 -5.86 31.22
CA GLY A 429 -18.96 -6.07 32.26
C GLY A 429 -18.41 -6.21 33.69
N HIS A 430 -17.10 -6.40 33.87
CA HIS A 430 -16.50 -6.61 35.18
C HIS A 430 -15.69 -5.37 35.59
N SER A 431 -15.86 -4.93 36.83
CA SER A 431 -15.10 -3.81 37.39
C SER A 431 -13.61 -4.14 37.37
N ALA A 432 -12.90 -3.48 36.46
CA ALA A 432 -11.45 -3.45 36.35
C ALA A 432 -10.71 -4.81 36.30
N SER A 433 -10.90 -5.56 35.20
CA SER A 433 -10.03 -6.71 34.93
C SER A 433 -8.55 -6.35 34.98
N PRO A 434 -7.71 -7.21 35.57
CA PRO A 434 -6.27 -7.04 35.58
C PRO A 434 -5.69 -6.93 34.16
N VAL A 435 -4.65 -6.10 33.98
CA VAL A 435 -3.91 -5.99 32.71
C VAL A 435 -3.45 -7.36 32.20
N GLN A 436 -3.09 -8.27 33.12
CA GLN A 436 -2.68 -9.64 32.80
C GLN A 436 -3.79 -10.45 32.09
N GLU A 437 -5.06 -10.21 32.41
CA GLU A 437 -6.20 -10.88 31.76
C GLU A 437 -6.37 -10.39 30.32
N ILE A 438 -6.17 -9.10 30.07
CA ILE A 438 -6.20 -8.52 28.71
C ILE A 438 -5.08 -9.15 27.87
N VAL A 439 -3.88 -9.29 28.45
CA VAL A 439 -2.71 -9.87 27.78
C VAL A 439 -2.93 -11.34 27.44
N SER A 440 -3.39 -12.14 28.39
CA SER A 440 -3.61 -13.58 28.17
C SER A 440 -4.67 -13.84 27.10
N LYS A 441 -5.83 -13.17 27.19
CA LYS A 441 -6.89 -13.23 26.17
C LYS A 441 -6.42 -12.75 24.81
N THR A 442 -5.63 -11.68 24.76
CA THR A 442 -5.08 -11.17 23.48
C THR A 442 -4.11 -12.16 22.86
N GLN A 443 -3.26 -12.80 23.67
CA GLN A 443 -2.32 -13.82 23.20
C GLN A 443 -3.05 -15.06 22.69
N GLU A 444 -4.12 -15.49 23.35
CA GLU A 444 -5.00 -16.56 22.88
C GLU A 444 -5.65 -16.19 21.53
N HIS A 445 -6.23 -14.99 21.43
CA HIS A 445 -6.82 -14.50 20.19
C HIS A 445 -5.80 -14.35 19.05
N LEU A 446 -4.56 -13.96 19.32
CA LEU A 446 -3.50 -13.88 18.33
C LEU A 446 -3.08 -15.25 17.77
N ARG A 447 -3.23 -16.32 18.56
CA ARG A 447 -3.00 -17.70 18.11
C ARG A 447 -4.19 -18.27 17.34
N SER A 448 -5.38 -17.73 17.58
CA SER A 448 -6.61 -18.13 16.91
C SER A 448 -6.63 -17.71 15.43
N LYS A 449 -7.52 -18.32 14.65
CA LYS A 449 -7.68 -17.99 13.23
C LYS A 449 -8.11 -16.51 13.08
N PRO A 450 -7.53 -15.78 12.10
CA PRO A 450 -8.00 -14.44 11.75
C PRO A 450 -9.51 -14.36 11.50
N PRO A 451 -10.14 -13.22 11.82
CA PRO A 451 -11.58 -13.04 11.74
C PRO A 451 -12.09 -13.03 10.30
N TRP A 452 -13.38 -13.31 10.12
CA TRP A 452 -14.03 -13.28 8.81
C TRP A 452 -13.98 -11.91 8.11
N SER A 453 -13.88 -10.83 8.88
CA SER A 453 -13.68 -9.48 8.32
C SER A 453 -12.35 -9.33 7.55
N TRP A 454 -11.33 -10.13 7.87
CA TRP A 454 -10.10 -10.17 7.09
C TRP A 454 -10.32 -10.84 5.73
N VAL A 455 -11.07 -11.94 5.68
CA VAL A 455 -11.44 -12.62 4.42
C VAL A 455 -12.25 -11.71 3.51
N TRP A 456 -13.24 -10.98 4.06
CA TRP A 456 -13.99 -9.99 3.29
C TRP A 456 -13.11 -8.85 2.77
N SER A 457 -12.13 -8.40 3.56
CA SER A 457 -11.14 -7.42 3.11
C SER A 457 -10.29 -7.99 1.96
N ALA A 458 -9.97 -9.29 2.01
CA ALA A 458 -9.22 -9.99 0.98
C ALA A 458 -9.99 -10.10 -0.33
N LEU A 459 -11.26 -10.52 -0.26
CA LEU A 459 -12.14 -10.62 -1.42
C LEU A 459 -12.42 -9.24 -2.04
N ALA A 460 -12.61 -8.21 -1.24
CA ALA A 460 -12.77 -6.83 -1.73
C ALA A 460 -11.51 -6.34 -2.46
N GLY A 461 -10.32 -6.60 -1.92
CA GLY A 461 -9.05 -6.27 -2.56
C GLY A 461 -8.86 -7.00 -3.90
N LEU A 462 -9.19 -8.29 -3.95
CA LEU A 462 -9.14 -9.09 -5.17
C LEU A 462 -10.13 -8.59 -6.23
N ALA A 463 -11.38 -8.36 -5.83
CA ALA A 463 -12.45 -7.93 -6.73
C ALA A 463 -12.13 -6.58 -7.38
N LEU A 464 -11.60 -5.62 -6.62
CA LEU A 464 -11.21 -4.31 -7.17
C LEU A 464 -10.12 -4.44 -8.24
N VAL A 465 -9.06 -5.22 -8.00
CA VAL A 465 -7.98 -5.36 -8.98
C VAL A 465 -8.45 -6.12 -10.22
N TRP A 466 -9.15 -7.24 -10.05
CA TRP A 466 -9.65 -8.01 -11.18
C TRP A 466 -10.73 -7.29 -11.99
N TRP A 467 -11.46 -6.37 -11.36
CA TRP A 467 -12.37 -5.48 -12.10
C TRP A 467 -11.61 -4.62 -13.09
N GLU A 468 -10.55 -3.94 -12.64
CA GLU A 468 -9.74 -3.07 -13.50
C GLU A 468 -8.96 -3.87 -14.56
N VAL A 469 -8.35 -4.99 -14.18
CA VAL A 469 -7.68 -5.91 -15.12
C VAL A 469 -8.69 -6.44 -16.14
N GLY A 470 -9.89 -6.80 -15.69
CA GLY A 470 -10.97 -7.30 -16.54
C GLY A 470 -11.47 -6.27 -17.55
N MET A 471 -11.60 -5.00 -17.15
CA MET A 471 -12.02 -3.92 -18.06
C MET A 471 -10.91 -3.54 -19.05
N ALA A 472 -9.65 -3.50 -18.59
CA ALA A 472 -8.50 -3.32 -19.48
C ALA A 472 -8.38 -4.47 -20.50
N LEU A 473 -8.60 -5.71 -20.04
CA LEU A 473 -8.67 -6.90 -20.89
C LEU A 473 -9.81 -6.79 -21.89
N MET A 474 -11.01 -6.41 -21.46
CA MET A 474 -12.18 -6.25 -22.31
C MET A 474 -11.94 -5.24 -23.43
N ILE A 475 -11.32 -4.09 -23.13
CA ILE A 475 -10.94 -3.12 -24.16
C ILE A 475 -9.92 -3.73 -25.12
N SER A 476 -8.83 -4.29 -24.60
CA SER A 476 -7.74 -4.87 -25.40
C SER A 476 -8.16 -6.08 -26.24
N TYR A 477 -9.14 -6.86 -25.78
CA TYR A 477 -9.69 -8.02 -26.49
C TYR A 477 -10.58 -7.60 -27.65
N ASN A 478 -11.32 -6.49 -27.50
CA ASN A 478 -12.20 -5.94 -28.53
C ASN A 478 -11.51 -4.89 -29.42
N ILE A 479 -10.17 -4.93 -29.50
CA ILE A 479 -9.41 -4.15 -30.49
C ILE A 479 -9.54 -4.85 -31.85
N PRO A 480 -9.42 -4.12 -32.98
CA PRO A 480 -9.23 -4.69 -34.31
C PRO A 480 -8.34 -5.94 -34.31
N THR A 481 -8.80 -7.03 -34.93
CA THR A 481 -8.50 -8.46 -34.61
C THR A 481 -9.01 -8.92 -33.23
N VAL A 482 -10.33 -9.04 -33.07
CA VAL A 482 -10.95 -9.44 -31.79
C VAL A 482 -10.40 -10.77 -31.29
N GLY A 483 -9.80 -10.78 -30.10
CA GLY A 483 -9.20 -11.99 -29.53
C GLY A 483 -8.08 -11.73 -28.54
N ILE A 484 -7.36 -12.80 -28.19
CA ILE A 484 -6.19 -12.71 -27.30
C ILE A 484 -4.95 -12.40 -28.16
N GLY A 485 -4.58 -11.12 -28.21
CA GLY A 485 -3.30 -10.63 -28.72
C GLY A 485 -2.24 -10.51 -27.63
N CYS A 486 -1.05 -10.01 -27.97
CA CYS A 486 0.03 -9.80 -26.99
C CYS A 486 -0.37 -8.84 -25.85
N ARG A 487 -1.22 -7.85 -26.12
CA ARG A 487 -1.66 -6.83 -25.14
C ARG A 487 -2.67 -7.38 -24.14
N SER A 488 -3.78 -7.92 -24.63
CA SER A 488 -4.78 -8.59 -23.78
C SER A 488 -4.16 -9.79 -23.04
N GLY A 489 -3.28 -10.54 -23.70
CA GLY A 489 -2.55 -11.65 -23.09
C GLY A 489 -1.64 -11.21 -21.94
N SER A 490 -0.91 -10.10 -22.09
CA SER A 490 -0.06 -9.59 -21.01
C SER A 490 -0.88 -9.12 -19.80
N TYR A 491 -2.07 -8.57 -19.99
CA TYR A 491 -2.97 -8.20 -18.88
C TYR A 491 -3.46 -9.44 -18.11
N ILE A 492 -3.83 -10.51 -18.83
CA ILE A 492 -4.19 -11.80 -18.22
C ILE A 492 -3.00 -12.36 -17.42
N ILE A 493 -1.81 -12.37 -18.02
CA ILE A 493 -0.58 -12.87 -17.38
C ILE A 493 -0.30 -12.06 -16.09
N TYR A 494 -0.40 -10.73 -16.15
CA TYR A 494 -0.24 -9.87 -14.97
C TYR A 494 -1.29 -10.17 -13.88
N GLY A 495 -2.56 -10.29 -14.25
CA GLY A 495 -3.65 -10.64 -13.33
C GLY A 495 -3.42 -11.98 -12.62
N ILE A 496 -3.02 -13.01 -13.37
CA ILE A 496 -2.71 -14.35 -12.82
C ILE A 496 -1.48 -14.28 -11.92
N LEU A 497 -0.36 -13.74 -12.41
CA LEU A 497 0.90 -13.68 -11.65
C LEU A 497 0.74 -12.91 -10.34
N SER A 498 -0.02 -11.81 -10.35
CA SER A 498 -0.26 -11.02 -9.15
C SER A 498 -1.15 -11.76 -8.14
N THR A 499 -2.08 -12.59 -8.62
CA THR A 499 -3.04 -13.33 -7.79
C THR A 499 -2.38 -14.49 -7.04
N VAL A 500 -1.30 -15.08 -7.57
CA VAL A 500 -0.59 -16.18 -6.90
C VAL A 500 -0.08 -15.79 -5.49
N PRO A 501 0.62 -14.66 -5.29
CA PRO A 501 0.95 -14.18 -3.94
C PRO A 501 -0.28 -14.05 -3.04
N TRP A 502 -1.36 -13.43 -3.53
CA TRP A 502 -2.59 -13.25 -2.75
C TRP A 502 -3.17 -14.60 -2.29
N VAL A 503 -3.23 -15.58 -3.18
CA VAL A 503 -3.68 -16.94 -2.90
C VAL A 503 -2.75 -17.63 -1.89
N ALA A 504 -1.44 -17.53 -2.06
CA ALA A 504 -0.46 -18.09 -1.12
C ALA A 504 -0.68 -17.56 0.30
N HIS A 505 -1.03 -16.29 0.45
CA HIS A 505 -1.32 -15.70 1.75
C HIS A 505 -2.69 -16.08 2.33
N LEU A 506 -3.68 -16.30 1.47
CA LEU A 506 -4.94 -16.89 1.88
C LEU A 506 -4.76 -18.35 2.35
N PHE A 507 -3.85 -19.10 1.72
CA PHE A 507 -3.48 -20.44 2.16
C PHE A 507 -2.68 -20.45 3.46
N ASP A 508 -1.73 -19.52 3.64
CA ASP A 508 -1.04 -19.35 4.92
C ASP A 508 -2.05 -19.03 6.06
N TYR A 509 -3.18 -18.38 5.73
CA TYR A 509 -4.29 -18.16 6.66
C TYR A 509 -5.11 -19.43 6.96
N LEU A 510 -5.49 -20.20 5.94
CA LEU A 510 -6.36 -21.38 6.08
C LEU A 510 -5.60 -22.65 6.50
N GLY A 511 -4.28 -22.67 6.30
CA GLY A 511 -3.45 -23.85 6.42
C GLY A 511 -3.36 -24.41 7.85
N PRO A 512 -3.08 -25.73 7.98
CA PRO A 512 -2.94 -26.39 9.28
C PRO A 512 -1.74 -25.84 10.06
N GLN A 513 -1.96 -25.47 11.32
CA GLN A 513 -0.91 -25.08 12.25
C GLN A 513 -0.10 -26.33 12.66
N GLY A 514 1.06 -26.55 12.03
CA GLY A 514 1.91 -27.71 12.31
C GLY A 514 3.28 -27.64 11.63
N VAL A 515 4.14 -28.64 11.89
CA VAL A 515 5.49 -28.73 11.27
C VAL A 515 5.40 -28.83 9.75
N VAL A 516 4.47 -29.63 9.25
CA VAL A 516 4.19 -29.80 7.80
C VAL A 516 3.69 -28.47 7.21
N GLY A 517 2.79 -27.77 7.89
CA GLY A 517 2.33 -26.44 7.48
C GLY A 517 3.48 -25.43 7.34
N ARG A 518 4.47 -25.47 8.23
CA ARG A 518 5.67 -24.59 8.15
C ARG A 518 6.59 -24.91 6.96
N GLN A 519 6.63 -26.14 6.47
CA GLN A 519 7.39 -26.46 5.25
C GLN A 519 6.62 -26.02 4.00
N ILE A 520 5.32 -26.33 3.95
CA ILE A 520 4.44 -25.91 2.86
C ILE A 520 4.44 -24.38 2.73
N SER A 521 4.23 -23.66 3.83
CA SER A 521 4.27 -22.20 3.85
C SER A 521 5.61 -21.63 3.35
N ARG A 522 6.75 -22.29 3.64
CA ARG A 522 8.05 -21.85 3.09
C ARG A 522 8.09 -21.96 1.57
N ILE A 523 7.61 -23.06 1.00
CA ILE A 523 7.55 -23.25 -0.45
C ILE A 523 6.61 -22.22 -1.09
N PHE A 524 5.41 -22.03 -0.53
CA PHE A 524 4.45 -21.04 -1.00
C PHE A 524 4.99 -19.61 -0.92
N ASN A 525 5.71 -19.25 0.15
CA ASN A 525 6.35 -17.94 0.26
C ASN A 525 7.45 -17.73 -0.79
N TRP A 526 8.22 -18.77 -1.13
CA TRP A 526 9.19 -18.71 -2.23
C TRP A 526 8.52 -18.52 -3.59
N ILE A 527 7.49 -19.31 -3.90
CA ILE A 527 6.72 -19.17 -5.14
C ILE A 527 6.07 -17.79 -5.22
N SER A 528 5.46 -17.34 -4.13
CA SER A 528 4.87 -16.00 -4.00
C SER A 528 5.89 -14.91 -4.33
N THR A 529 7.11 -14.99 -3.78
CA THR A 529 8.18 -14.01 -4.05
C THR A 529 8.60 -13.99 -5.52
N ILE A 530 8.71 -15.16 -6.16
CA ILE A 530 9.05 -15.26 -7.60
C ILE A 530 7.91 -14.69 -8.46
N CYS A 531 6.66 -15.08 -8.22
CA CYS A 531 5.50 -14.58 -8.94
C CYS A 531 5.33 -13.07 -8.76
N LEU A 532 5.64 -12.54 -7.58
CA LEU A 532 5.64 -11.11 -7.31
C LEU A 532 6.65 -10.38 -8.19
N ALA A 533 7.91 -10.84 -8.23
CA ALA A 533 8.95 -10.25 -9.07
C ALA A 533 8.59 -10.33 -10.57
N LEU A 534 8.06 -11.48 -11.02
CA LEU A 534 7.59 -11.67 -12.40
C LEU A 534 6.39 -10.78 -12.74
N SER A 535 5.46 -10.60 -11.81
CA SER A 535 4.31 -9.70 -12.00
C SER A 535 4.76 -8.25 -12.17
N VAL A 536 5.71 -7.79 -11.36
CA VAL A 536 6.31 -6.45 -11.52
C VAL A 536 7.04 -6.32 -12.84
N ALA A 537 7.84 -7.32 -13.22
CA ALA A 537 8.52 -7.32 -14.52
C ALA A 537 7.51 -7.28 -15.68
N CYS A 538 6.40 -8.00 -15.56
CA CYS A 538 5.30 -7.97 -16.53
C CYS A 538 4.65 -6.58 -16.62
N LEU A 539 4.38 -5.93 -15.48
CA LEU A 539 3.81 -4.57 -15.45
C LEU A 539 4.78 -3.52 -16.04
N VAL A 540 6.07 -3.64 -15.75
CA VAL A 540 7.12 -2.80 -16.35
C VAL A 540 7.17 -3.02 -17.86
N PHE A 541 7.11 -4.28 -18.31
CA PHE A 541 7.05 -4.60 -19.74
C PHE A 541 5.79 -4.05 -20.40
N ILE A 542 4.61 -4.19 -19.78
CA ILE A 542 3.35 -3.61 -20.26
C ILE A 542 3.48 -2.09 -20.41
N THR A 543 4.04 -1.43 -19.40
CA THR A 543 4.28 0.02 -19.41
C THR A 543 5.22 0.41 -20.55
N PHE A 544 6.36 -0.29 -20.67
CA PHE A 544 7.30 -0.08 -21.76
C PHE A 544 6.67 -0.29 -23.13
N ALA A 545 5.92 -1.38 -23.29
CA ALA A 545 5.23 -1.72 -24.52
C ALA A 545 4.14 -0.72 -24.90
N ALA A 546 3.47 -0.12 -23.90
CA ALA A 546 2.42 0.85 -24.12
C ALA A 546 2.96 2.11 -24.83
N PHE A 547 4.10 2.65 -24.38
CA PHE A 547 4.66 3.87 -24.98
C PHE A 547 5.63 3.62 -26.14
N SER A 548 6.36 2.49 -26.15
CA SER A 548 7.34 2.21 -27.21
C SER A 548 6.70 1.74 -28.51
N GLY A 549 5.52 1.12 -28.44
CA GLY A 549 4.90 0.49 -29.61
C GLY A 549 5.49 -0.88 -29.97
N VAL A 550 6.35 -1.48 -29.15
CA VAL A 550 6.99 -2.78 -29.45
C VAL A 550 6.02 -3.92 -29.80
N LEU A 551 4.76 -3.82 -29.34
CA LEU A 551 3.69 -4.77 -29.63
C LEU A 551 2.95 -4.49 -30.95
N LYS A 552 3.32 -3.45 -31.71
CA LYS A 552 2.85 -3.20 -33.09
C LYS A 552 3.75 -3.93 -34.09
N ASN A 553 3.69 -5.26 -34.07
CA ASN A 553 4.28 -6.11 -35.12
C ASN A 553 3.23 -7.11 -35.62
N CYS A 554 3.52 -7.83 -36.71
CA CYS A 554 2.56 -8.76 -37.29
C CYS A 554 2.20 -9.87 -36.30
N THR A 555 3.18 -10.40 -35.57
CA THR A 555 2.97 -11.48 -34.60
C THR A 555 1.98 -11.09 -33.49
N CYS A 556 2.15 -9.91 -32.91
CA CYS A 556 1.35 -9.45 -31.79
C CYS A 556 -0.04 -8.94 -32.18
N ARG A 557 -0.18 -8.38 -33.39
CA ARG A 557 -1.51 -8.07 -33.96
C ARG A 557 -2.27 -9.34 -34.32
N GLY A 558 -1.60 -10.32 -34.93
CA GLY A 558 -2.24 -11.57 -35.31
C GLY A 558 -2.69 -12.42 -34.12
N GLY A 559 -1.96 -12.34 -33.00
CA GLY A 559 -2.30 -13.02 -31.74
C GLY A 559 -2.57 -14.52 -31.93
N LEU A 560 -3.50 -15.06 -31.15
CA LEU A 560 -3.95 -16.46 -31.29
C LEU A 560 -4.79 -16.69 -32.56
N ASN A 561 -5.32 -15.63 -33.17
CA ASN A 561 -6.22 -15.71 -34.32
C ASN A 561 -5.49 -15.92 -35.65
N ARG A 562 -4.19 -15.62 -35.70
CA ARG A 562 -3.32 -15.80 -36.86
C ARG A 562 -3.70 -14.98 -38.11
N TYR A 563 -4.48 -13.90 -37.95
CA TYR A 563 -4.81 -12.97 -39.04
C TYR A 563 -4.78 -11.52 -38.59
N ILE A 564 -4.62 -10.61 -39.54
CA ILE A 564 -4.56 -9.16 -39.33
C ILE A 564 -5.49 -8.49 -40.34
N ASP A 565 -6.16 -7.45 -39.88
CA ASP A 565 -7.03 -6.59 -40.67
C ASP A 565 -6.42 -5.19 -40.87
N PHE A 566 -6.70 -4.56 -42.00
CA PHE A 566 -6.20 -3.22 -42.35
C PHE A 566 -7.31 -2.16 -42.44
N GLN A 567 -8.47 -2.46 -41.85
CA GLN A 567 -9.60 -1.54 -41.88
C GLN A 567 -9.33 -0.30 -41.00
N ASP A 568 -10.02 0.78 -41.33
CA ASP A 568 -9.92 2.05 -40.62
C ASP A 568 -10.80 2.07 -39.36
N ALA A 569 -10.64 3.13 -38.57
CA ALA A 569 -11.43 3.35 -37.36
C ALA A 569 -12.94 3.40 -37.63
N GLU A 570 -13.35 3.95 -38.78
CA GLU A 570 -14.75 4.12 -39.17
C GLU A 570 -15.44 2.76 -39.35
N PHE A 571 -14.75 1.81 -40.01
CA PHE A 571 -15.24 0.45 -40.19
C PHE A 571 -15.52 -0.27 -38.87
N TYR A 572 -14.65 -0.12 -37.86
CA TYR A 572 -14.88 -0.73 -36.53
C TYR A 572 -15.96 -0.04 -35.70
N ARG A 573 -16.16 1.27 -35.92
CA ARG A 573 -17.24 2.04 -35.29
C ARG A 573 -18.60 1.66 -35.84
N ASN A 574 -18.68 1.20 -37.09
CA ASN A 574 -19.95 0.89 -37.71
C ASN A 574 -20.68 -0.23 -36.94
N PRO A 575 -21.91 0.01 -36.44
CA PRO A 575 -22.70 -0.98 -35.71
C PRO A 575 -23.09 -2.19 -36.57
N GLU A 576 -23.02 -2.10 -37.90
CA GLU A 576 -23.28 -3.22 -38.82
C GLU A 576 -22.12 -4.24 -38.84
N HIS A 577 -20.91 -3.83 -38.45
CA HIS A 577 -19.73 -4.68 -38.48
C HIS A 577 -19.37 -5.18 -37.08
N PHE A 578 -18.69 -4.35 -36.28
CA PHE A 578 -18.11 -4.76 -34.99
C PHE A 578 -18.73 -4.02 -33.78
N ASP A 579 -19.29 -2.82 -33.96
CA ASP A 579 -19.81 -1.96 -32.86
C ASP A 579 -18.82 -1.83 -31.69
N VAL A 580 -17.54 -1.60 -32.00
CA VAL A 580 -16.48 -1.58 -30.98
C VAL A 580 -16.70 -0.45 -29.97
N LYS A 581 -17.31 0.65 -30.42
CA LYS A 581 -17.66 1.81 -29.58
C LYS A 581 -18.52 1.40 -28.39
N LYS A 582 -19.52 0.54 -28.57
CA LYS A 582 -20.39 0.06 -27.48
C LYS A 582 -19.59 -0.62 -26.38
N TRP A 583 -18.67 -1.51 -26.75
CA TRP A 583 -17.86 -2.26 -25.79
C TRP A 583 -16.83 -1.38 -25.07
N TRP A 584 -16.20 -0.44 -25.78
CA TRP A 584 -15.23 0.46 -25.16
C TRP A 584 -15.90 1.47 -24.21
N VAL A 585 -17.04 2.05 -24.61
CA VAL A 585 -17.82 2.92 -23.73
C VAL A 585 -18.28 2.14 -22.51
N ALA A 586 -18.81 0.92 -22.69
CA ALA A 586 -19.21 0.08 -21.58
C ALA A 586 -18.02 -0.18 -20.62
N ALA A 587 -16.87 -0.62 -21.13
CA ALA A 587 -15.69 -0.93 -20.32
C ALA A 587 -15.13 0.29 -19.58
N ALA A 588 -15.12 1.47 -20.21
CA ALA A 588 -14.64 2.68 -19.57
C ALA A 588 -15.59 3.17 -18.47
N VAL A 589 -16.91 3.14 -18.73
CA VAL A 589 -17.93 3.49 -17.73
C VAL A 589 -17.88 2.53 -16.56
N THR A 590 -17.78 1.22 -16.80
CA THR A 590 -17.67 0.22 -15.74
C THR A 590 -16.36 0.31 -14.99
N ALA A 591 -15.23 0.63 -15.65
CA ALA A 591 -13.95 0.89 -14.97
C ALA A 591 -13.99 2.14 -14.08
N ALA A 592 -14.81 3.13 -14.41
CA ALA A 592 -14.98 4.31 -13.55
C ALA A 592 -15.76 3.98 -12.26
N VAL A 593 -16.56 2.91 -12.22
CA VAL A 593 -17.41 2.57 -11.07
C VAL A 593 -16.60 2.27 -9.80
N PRO A 594 -15.61 1.36 -9.78
CA PRO A 594 -14.80 1.14 -8.58
C PRO A 594 -14.09 2.40 -8.10
N VAL A 595 -13.66 3.26 -9.03
CA VAL A 595 -13.02 4.53 -8.71
C VAL A 595 -14.00 5.42 -7.94
N VAL A 596 -15.15 5.74 -8.53
CA VAL A 596 -16.16 6.62 -7.93
C VAL A 596 -16.69 6.04 -6.63
N LEU A 597 -17.02 4.73 -6.60
CA LEU A 597 -17.54 4.06 -5.41
C LEU A 597 -16.53 4.09 -4.26
N SER A 598 -15.24 3.87 -4.56
CA SER A 598 -14.18 3.95 -3.55
C SER A 598 -14.11 5.34 -2.94
N PHE A 599 -14.27 6.41 -3.72
CA PHE A 599 -14.35 7.78 -3.20
C PHE A 599 -15.57 8.00 -2.32
N VAL A 600 -16.74 7.59 -2.80
CA VAL A 600 -18.01 7.73 -2.07
C VAL A 600 -17.98 6.98 -0.74
N VAL A 601 -17.29 5.84 -0.65
CA VAL A 601 -17.15 5.07 0.60
C VAL A 601 -16.05 5.61 1.50
N ALA A 602 -14.91 5.97 0.92
CA ALA A 602 -13.74 6.41 1.69
C ALA A 602 -13.94 7.77 2.35
N LEU A 603 -14.64 8.71 1.73
CA LEU A 603 -14.87 10.05 2.31
C LEU A 603 -15.68 10.00 3.63
N PRO A 604 -16.84 9.32 3.71
CA PRO A 604 -17.53 9.11 4.98
C PRO A 604 -16.69 8.36 6.01
N VAL A 605 -15.92 7.34 5.57
CA VAL A 605 -15.00 6.62 6.46
C VAL A 605 -13.90 7.55 6.98
N TRP A 606 -13.37 8.44 6.15
CA TRP A 606 -12.40 9.46 6.55
C TRP A 606 -12.99 10.37 7.62
N VAL A 607 -14.18 10.91 7.39
CA VAL A 607 -14.87 11.81 8.31
C VAL A 607 -15.17 11.11 9.63
N LEU A 608 -15.62 9.86 9.58
CA LEU A 608 -15.86 9.04 10.76
C LEU A 608 -14.56 8.83 11.57
N LEU A 609 -13.49 8.42 10.89
CA LEU A 609 -12.21 8.14 11.55
C LEU A 609 -11.49 9.41 12.03
N ARG A 610 -11.86 10.60 11.53
CA ARG A 610 -11.36 11.90 11.98
C ARG A 610 -11.44 12.08 13.50
N GLU A 611 -12.48 11.55 14.11
CA GLU A 611 -12.68 11.61 15.56
C GLU A 611 -11.55 10.97 16.37
N LEU A 612 -10.80 10.04 15.79
CA LEU A 612 -9.70 9.36 16.47
C LEU A 612 -8.39 10.19 16.45
N TRP A 613 -8.23 11.06 15.45
CA TRP A 613 -7.00 11.84 15.23
C TRP A 613 -7.17 13.35 15.31
N LYS A 614 -8.38 13.85 15.54
CA LYS A 614 -8.62 15.25 15.88
C LYS A 614 -7.95 15.54 17.23
N ASP A 615 -7.07 16.53 17.28
CA ASP A 615 -6.63 17.07 18.57
C ASP A 615 -7.70 18.05 19.02
N ASP A 616 -8.56 17.61 19.94
CA ASP A 616 -9.54 18.46 20.61
C ASP A 616 -8.90 19.22 21.79
N GLU A 617 -7.66 18.89 22.14
CA GLU A 617 -6.97 19.52 23.25
C GLU A 617 -6.13 20.66 22.69
N PRO A 618 -6.42 21.94 23.04
CA PRO A 618 -5.44 22.97 22.85
C PRO A 618 -4.16 22.48 23.49
N ILE A 619 -3.02 22.78 22.86
CA ILE A 619 -1.75 22.72 23.56
C ILE A 619 -1.95 23.70 24.70
N VAL A 620 -2.40 23.21 25.86
CA VAL A 620 -2.05 23.81 27.12
C VAL A 620 -0.55 23.69 27.04
N ALA A 621 0.09 24.77 26.55
CA ALA A 621 1.45 25.06 26.94
C ALA A 621 1.40 24.79 28.42
N LEU A 622 2.16 23.81 28.88
CA LEU A 622 2.16 23.33 30.26
C LEU A 622 2.43 24.53 31.19
N GLU A 623 1.43 25.38 31.41
CA GLU A 623 1.25 26.27 32.55
C GLU A 623 0.78 25.32 33.65
N VAL A 624 1.71 24.47 34.04
CA VAL A 624 1.62 23.60 35.21
C VAL A 624 2.08 24.48 36.36
N GLY A 625 1.24 24.50 37.41
CA GLY A 625 1.38 25.31 38.61
C GLY A 625 2.73 25.19 39.33
N GLU A 626 2.91 26.12 40.26
CA GLU A 626 4.12 26.67 40.87
C GLU A 626 5.03 25.75 41.72
N ASP A 627 5.11 24.44 41.48
CA ASP A 627 6.07 23.60 42.22
C ASP A 627 7.43 23.50 41.47
N GLU A 628 8.40 24.31 41.91
CA GLU A 628 9.70 24.54 41.26
C GLU A 628 10.71 23.38 41.31
N GLU A 629 10.50 22.37 42.15
CA GLU A 629 11.49 21.29 42.34
C GLU A 629 11.25 20.09 41.39
N GLU A 630 9.99 19.79 41.03
CA GLU A 630 9.66 18.87 39.93
C GLU A 630 9.88 19.51 38.54
N ARG A 631 9.93 20.86 38.44
CA ARG A 631 10.23 21.61 37.21
C ARG A 631 11.59 21.25 36.63
N GLY A 632 12.65 21.16 37.43
CA GLY A 632 14.01 21.00 36.92
C GLY A 632 14.20 19.71 36.12
N PHE A 633 13.64 18.61 36.63
CA PHE A 633 13.87 17.27 36.06
C PHE A 633 12.96 16.98 34.85
N LEU A 634 11.66 17.29 34.95
CA LEU A 634 10.71 17.10 33.85
C LEU A 634 10.92 18.13 32.72
N LEU A 635 11.29 19.38 33.00
CA LEU A 635 11.57 20.37 31.94
C LEU A 635 12.94 20.19 31.30
N GLU A 636 13.99 19.70 31.98
CA GLU A 636 15.23 19.33 31.29
C GLU A 636 15.06 18.09 30.43
N GLU A 637 14.23 17.12 30.83
CA GLU A 637 14.01 15.90 30.06
C GLU A 637 12.99 16.13 28.93
N ILE A 638 11.96 16.97 29.13
CA ILE A 638 11.07 17.46 28.08
C ILE A 638 11.80 18.49 27.19
N ARG A 639 12.73 19.33 27.71
CA ARG A 639 13.63 20.14 26.85
C ARG A 639 14.67 19.30 26.15
N GLY A 640 15.13 18.19 26.70
CA GLY A 640 15.99 17.24 25.99
C GLY A 640 15.23 16.59 24.84
N VAL A 641 13.98 16.17 25.08
CA VAL A 641 13.07 15.68 24.05
C VAL A 641 12.68 16.80 23.06
N LYS A 642 12.48 18.05 23.50
CA LYS A 642 12.10 19.20 22.67
C LYS A 642 13.28 19.78 21.87
N ALA A 643 14.48 19.85 22.44
CA ALA A 643 15.71 20.30 21.79
C ALA A 643 16.22 19.28 20.75
N ASP A 644 16.11 17.98 21.02
CA ASP A 644 16.29 16.93 20.00
C ASP A 644 15.15 16.93 18.94
N MET A 645 13.99 17.51 19.25
CA MET A 645 12.88 17.65 18.30
C MET A 645 12.96 18.92 17.44
N ASP A 646 13.52 20.01 17.95
CA ASP A 646 13.69 21.28 17.23
C ASP A 646 14.94 21.28 16.34
N TRP A 647 16.01 20.54 16.69
CA TRP A 647 17.18 20.33 15.81
C TRP A 647 16.86 19.49 14.54
N VAL A 648 15.69 18.85 14.49
CA VAL A 648 15.23 17.98 13.38
C VAL A 648 14.10 18.64 12.57
N ALA A 649 13.66 19.84 12.96
CA ALA A 649 12.70 20.65 12.21
C ALA A 649 13.36 21.62 11.21
N TYR A 650 14.70 21.70 11.21
CA TYR A 650 15.51 22.44 10.24
C TYR A 650 16.07 21.53 9.13
#